data_AF-A0A7U8BHB1-F1
#
_entry.id   AF-A0A7U8BHB1-F1
#
_cell.length_a   1.000
_cell.length_b   1.000
_cell.length_c   1.000
_cell.angle_alpha   90.00
_cell.angle_beta   90.00
_cell.angle_gamma   90.00
#
_symmetry.space_group_name_H-M   'P 1'
#
loop_
_entity.id
_entity.type
_entity.pdbx_description
1 polymer ?
#
loop_
_entity_poly.entity_id
_entity_poly.type
_entity_poly.pdbx_seq_one_letter_code
_entity_poly.pdbx_strand_id
1 'polypeptide(L)'
;MATNKNLSNITLIYDNPKDKAHSKMNDLYFKQDILTPSIKEDIFVVNGFHSSNSANTTINQLSYIPFLVSAYTFNAKANNNTLVLKAGELSSVYYLKPTDKEVINPKASGLDNKYNFLITPAIARKGEASNNTLNFLKDAYVNMGVENTYTLPLNGAPYVVGAFGIDANTNNNTVILNKGVKIDFHTTPYRQSALGDNIFDERMTHVTGAITYNANAKNNKVIIDGASLLVHGPSGAYSTSAATHLGGAFVDVNNNQSYEVSNNSVLINDLKLDLRVDTKNTPLAYNAILVGEIYGGKIIQGNAYKNTIDIKDLQTLLALNTNVEVKALLDFYAGATNNGIANDNSISINLKKPFEINSNFTGKNEFNLYGGVATKGANRNSININGDLTQGLTVENHQDKIQITAAQTLSSKANNNSIVIKNSNIAMPLYLYGVSKASIDNKDYYASSANANSIVLDNVKSGRNLTAIIEADNLEKNTIKYNLVQSLSNASNIDKGSKIILRANENANDNTLNIKDYSSAAHDNVYVINAKNESANNTFIFDGLALGTASDKREGIAIISAGIAKNTHDNYTHINNLNIDEYKDDSTIIIAASGVYSENDKSYNNTLYLSGNTNIFNNTNIKVLAGSFLQTRMENDFSSKALMHKSGTNNHLVLNTNIKANTINNFDHYSFILKDDTKTYLSAKEAINLSKDSSINVYTNNNVKNKSFILMQSEKGFVDANNKHLNQKDLQSLLETITKNNQSLHKNIKAKVQKAKYTLSVSKDAKSIVVNLN
;
A
#
# COMPACT_ATOMS: atom_id res chain seq x y z
N MET A 1 42.33 11.07 -15.96
CA MET A 1 42.11 9.61 -16.15
C MET A 1 43.38 8.85 -15.78
N ALA A 2 43.29 7.64 -15.23
CA ALA A 2 44.46 6.80 -14.94
C ALA A 2 44.16 5.30 -15.12
N THR A 3 45.19 4.53 -15.50
CA THR A 3 45.12 3.07 -15.70
C THR A 3 46.05 2.38 -14.72
N ASN A 4 45.59 1.33 -14.03
CA ASN A 4 46.34 0.59 -13.00
C ASN A 4 46.88 1.46 -11.85
N LYS A 5 46.29 2.65 -11.64
CA LYS A 5 46.70 3.59 -10.60
C LYS A 5 45.47 4.11 -9.86
N ASN A 6 45.50 4.03 -8.54
CA ASN A 6 44.44 4.56 -7.70
C ASN A 6 44.42 6.09 -7.78
N LEU A 7 43.22 6.66 -7.85
CA LEU A 7 42.98 8.10 -7.71
C LEU A 7 42.20 8.34 -6.43
N SER A 8 42.73 9.21 -5.57
CA SER A 8 42.09 9.50 -4.29
C SER A 8 42.34 10.92 -3.81
N ASN A 9 41.43 11.43 -2.98
CA ASN A 9 41.48 12.76 -2.38
C ASN A 9 41.52 13.90 -3.41
N ILE A 10 40.90 13.69 -4.58
CA ILE A 10 40.79 14.72 -5.62
C ILE A 10 39.52 15.50 -5.39
N THR A 11 39.62 16.83 -5.37
CA THR A 11 38.47 17.73 -5.34
C THR A 11 38.41 18.54 -6.64
N LEU A 12 37.30 18.40 -7.38
CA LEU A 12 36.97 19.25 -8.51
C LEU A 12 35.87 20.21 -8.10
N ILE A 13 36.06 21.50 -8.36
CA ILE A 13 35.08 22.55 -8.05
C ILE A 13 34.71 23.24 -9.37
N TYR A 14 33.42 23.20 -9.71
CA TYR A 14 32.84 24.04 -10.74
C TYR A 14 32.15 25.24 -10.09
N ASP A 15 32.60 26.44 -10.46
CA ASP A 15 32.10 27.71 -9.94
C ASP A 15 32.13 28.75 -11.06
N ASN A 16 31.00 28.90 -11.74
CA ASN A 16 30.82 29.85 -12.83
C ASN A 16 29.51 30.64 -12.63
N PRO A 17 29.45 31.53 -11.61
CA PRO A 17 28.24 32.28 -11.29
C PRO A 17 27.88 33.28 -12.39
N LYS A 18 26.58 33.41 -12.69
CA LYS A 18 26.09 34.45 -13.63
C LYS A 18 26.37 35.84 -13.05
N ASP A 19 27.06 36.71 -13.79
CA ASP A 19 27.42 38.05 -13.30
C ASP A 19 26.19 38.98 -13.23
N LYS A 20 25.94 39.55 -12.03
CA LYS A 20 24.86 40.52 -11.79
C LYS A 20 25.14 41.89 -12.42
N ALA A 21 26.40 42.29 -12.60
CA ALA A 21 26.76 43.59 -13.18
C ALA A 21 26.38 43.68 -14.66
N HIS A 22 26.41 42.56 -15.38
CA HIS A 22 26.12 42.49 -16.82
C HIS A 22 24.67 42.13 -17.19
N SER A 23 23.83 41.81 -16.19
CA SER A 23 22.38 41.58 -16.36
C SER A 23 21.58 42.80 -16.87
N LYS A 24 22.21 43.99 -16.95
CA LYS A 24 21.59 45.26 -17.36
C LYS A 24 22.02 45.77 -18.74
N MET A 25 22.94 45.09 -19.44
CA MET A 25 23.43 45.53 -20.76
C MET A 25 22.88 44.64 -21.89
N ASN A 26 22.15 45.26 -22.82
CA ASN A 26 21.55 44.66 -24.02
C ASN A 26 22.58 44.19 -25.09
N ASP A 27 23.84 43.93 -24.71
CA ASP A 27 24.86 43.54 -25.67
C ASP A 27 24.86 42.02 -25.88
N LEU A 28 24.68 41.65 -27.14
CA LEU A 28 24.71 40.29 -27.72
C LEU A 28 26.03 39.51 -27.45
N TYR A 29 27.00 40.09 -26.73
CA TYR A 29 28.31 39.51 -26.45
C TYR A 29 28.36 38.59 -25.21
N PHE A 30 27.29 38.47 -24.41
CA PHE A 30 27.28 37.62 -23.20
C PHE A 30 26.33 36.41 -23.29
N LYS A 31 26.33 35.73 -24.44
CA LYS A 31 25.93 34.32 -24.47
C LYS A 31 27.10 33.48 -23.92
N GLN A 32 26.84 32.74 -22.84
CA GLN A 32 27.59 31.57 -22.30
C GLN A 32 28.35 31.75 -20.96
N ASP A 33 27.59 31.82 -19.86
CA ASP A 33 28.00 31.26 -18.54
C ASP A 33 27.55 29.78 -18.42
N ILE A 34 27.69 29.01 -19.50
CA ILE A 34 27.12 27.66 -19.66
C ILE A 34 28.27 26.71 -20.03
N LEU A 35 28.52 25.69 -19.20
CA LEU A 35 29.47 24.64 -19.54
C LEU A 35 28.78 23.57 -20.40
N THR A 36 29.35 23.28 -21.57
CA THR A 36 28.81 22.29 -22.52
C THR A 36 29.75 21.11 -22.75
N PRO A 37 29.23 19.89 -22.97
CA PRO A 37 30.05 18.70 -23.20
C PRO A 37 30.70 18.74 -24.59
N SER A 38 31.97 18.31 -24.68
CA SER A 38 32.62 18.03 -25.95
C SER A 38 32.19 16.64 -26.45
N ILE A 39 31.47 16.59 -27.58
CA ILE A 39 31.05 15.33 -28.23
C ILE A 39 32.16 14.67 -29.07
N LYS A 40 33.37 15.26 -29.10
CA LYS A 40 34.50 14.78 -29.90
C LYS A 40 35.49 13.89 -29.11
N GLU A 41 35.32 13.73 -27.80
CA GLU A 41 36.29 13.05 -26.92
C GLU A 41 35.66 11.95 -26.04
N ASP A 42 36.43 10.88 -25.79
CA ASP A 42 36.31 9.87 -24.72
C ASP A 42 34.92 9.27 -24.39
N ILE A 43 34.10 8.98 -25.41
CA ILE A 43 32.90 8.16 -25.26
C ILE A 43 33.30 6.73 -24.89
N PHE A 44 32.66 6.17 -23.86
CA PHE A 44 32.73 4.73 -23.59
C PHE A 44 31.35 4.10 -23.64
N VAL A 45 31.33 2.80 -23.88
CA VAL A 45 30.11 2.07 -24.15
C VAL A 45 29.92 0.91 -23.18
N VAL A 46 28.69 0.73 -22.73
CA VAL A 46 28.29 -0.34 -21.82
C VAL A 46 27.00 -0.98 -22.33
N ASN A 47 26.86 -2.29 -22.18
CA ASN A 47 25.60 -2.97 -22.47
C ASN A 47 24.72 -2.95 -21.21
N GLY A 48 23.41 -2.73 -21.33
CA GLY A 48 22.51 -2.66 -20.17
C GLY A 48 21.03 -2.72 -20.53
N PHE A 49 20.16 -2.95 -19.54
CA PHE A 49 18.70 -3.04 -19.73
C PHE A 49 17.97 -1.68 -19.74
N HIS A 50 18.74 -0.62 -19.52
CA HIS A 50 18.37 0.80 -19.38
C HIS A 50 17.02 1.23 -20.01
N SER A 51 15.99 1.35 -19.18
CA SER A 51 14.72 2.04 -19.50
C SER A 51 14.02 2.47 -18.22
N SER A 52 12.97 3.30 -18.33
CA SER A 52 12.14 3.71 -17.19
C SER A 52 11.33 2.57 -16.60
N ASN A 53 11.14 1.48 -17.35
CA ASN A 53 10.27 0.38 -16.96
C ASN A 53 11.10 -0.80 -16.44
N SER A 54 10.78 -1.26 -15.22
CA SER A 54 11.33 -2.49 -14.63
C SER A 54 11.12 -3.73 -15.51
N ALA A 55 10.12 -3.72 -16.40
CA ALA A 55 9.81 -4.83 -17.30
C ALA A 55 10.67 -4.85 -18.59
N ASN A 56 11.54 -3.87 -18.84
CA ASN A 56 12.38 -3.93 -20.04
C ASN A 56 13.46 -5.00 -19.90
N THR A 57 13.37 -6.02 -20.74
CA THR A 57 14.33 -7.13 -20.81
C THR A 57 15.27 -7.02 -22.00
N THR A 58 15.24 -5.91 -22.75
CA THR A 58 16.13 -5.70 -23.90
C THR A 58 17.45 -5.08 -23.46
N ILE A 59 18.56 -5.74 -23.79
CA ILE A 59 19.90 -5.19 -23.60
C ILE A 59 20.20 -4.26 -24.77
N ASN A 60 20.51 -3.00 -24.47
CA ASN A 60 20.94 -1.99 -25.42
C ASN A 60 22.42 -1.62 -25.20
N GLN A 61 23.05 -1.13 -26.27
CA GLN A 61 24.38 -0.55 -26.23
C GLN A 61 24.27 0.94 -25.87
N LEU A 62 24.84 1.34 -24.73
CA LEU A 62 24.67 2.66 -24.13
C LEU A 62 25.97 3.45 -24.19
N SER A 63 25.91 4.66 -24.75
CA SER A 63 27.08 5.54 -24.92
C SER A 63 27.12 6.59 -23.81
N TYR A 64 28.19 6.57 -23.03
CA TYR A 64 28.41 7.51 -21.93
C TYR A 64 29.49 8.52 -22.28
N ILE A 65 29.20 9.79 -22.01
CA ILE A 65 30.13 10.91 -22.08
C ILE A 65 30.56 11.26 -20.65
N PRO A 66 31.83 11.09 -20.28
CA PRO A 66 32.36 11.56 -18.99
C PRO A 66 32.47 13.09 -19.00
N PHE A 67 31.36 13.78 -18.74
CA PHE A 67 31.28 15.23 -18.90
C PHE A 67 31.99 16.00 -17.79
N LEU A 68 31.60 15.79 -16.52
CA LEU A 68 32.22 16.45 -15.37
C LEU A 68 32.62 15.40 -14.34
N VAL A 69 33.91 15.04 -14.36
CA VAL A 69 34.46 13.90 -13.60
C VAL A 69 35.73 14.25 -12.84
N SER A 70 35.75 14.05 -11.51
CA SER A 70 36.96 14.31 -10.70
C SER A 70 38.01 13.22 -10.86
N ALA A 71 37.61 11.94 -10.81
CA ALA A 71 38.50 10.79 -10.94
C ALA A 71 37.91 9.74 -11.89
N TYR A 72 38.71 9.28 -12.85
CA TYR A 72 38.35 8.17 -13.74
C TYR A 72 39.51 7.18 -13.78
N THR A 73 39.26 5.95 -13.30
CA THR A 73 40.24 4.86 -13.25
C THR A 73 39.81 3.60 -14.01
N PHE A 74 40.80 2.91 -14.58
CA PHE A 74 40.67 1.55 -15.12
C PHE A 74 41.60 0.58 -14.36
N ASN A 75 41.10 -0.61 -13.97
CA ASN A 75 41.82 -1.61 -13.16
C ASN A 75 42.40 -1.04 -11.85
N ALA A 76 41.70 -0.10 -11.22
CA ALA A 76 42.15 0.58 -10.02
C ALA A 76 40.97 1.19 -9.25
N LYS A 77 41.28 1.83 -8.11
CA LYS A 77 40.29 2.43 -7.22
C LYS A 77 40.17 3.95 -7.40
N ALA A 78 38.95 4.46 -7.37
CA ALA A 78 38.62 5.89 -7.33
C ALA A 78 37.94 6.23 -5.99
N ASN A 79 38.73 6.63 -4.99
CA ASN A 79 38.26 6.74 -3.61
C ASN A 79 38.36 8.14 -3.00
N ASN A 80 37.43 8.53 -2.13
CA ASN A 80 37.49 9.80 -1.39
C ASN A 80 37.57 11.05 -2.30
N ASN A 81 36.99 11.00 -3.50
CA ASN A 81 36.98 12.14 -4.42
C ASN A 81 35.72 12.97 -4.21
N THR A 82 35.81 14.26 -4.52
CA THR A 82 34.70 15.21 -4.35
C THR A 82 34.51 16.05 -5.60
N LEU A 83 33.27 16.15 -6.06
CA LEU A 83 32.85 17.09 -7.09
C LEU A 83 31.87 18.08 -6.45
N VAL A 84 32.23 19.37 -6.47
CA VAL A 84 31.38 20.45 -5.97
C VAL A 84 30.92 21.32 -7.13
N LEU A 85 29.61 21.48 -7.29
CA LEU A 85 29.04 22.51 -8.16
C LEU A 85 28.54 23.65 -7.28
N LYS A 86 29.26 24.78 -7.29
CA LYS A 86 28.94 25.94 -6.45
C LYS A 86 27.86 26.82 -7.08
N ALA A 87 28.13 27.27 -8.31
CA ALA A 87 27.28 28.12 -9.11
C ALA A 87 27.53 27.88 -10.60
N GLY A 88 26.51 28.09 -11.43
CA GLY A 88 26.61 28.03 -12.88
C GLY A 88 25.73 26.95 -13.51
N GLU A 89 25.59 27.04 -14.84
CA GLU A 89 24.72 26.18 -15.63
C GLU A 89 25.53 25.12 -16.39
N LEU A 90 25.13 23.86 -16.26
CA LEU A 90 25.56 22.76 -17.11
C LEU A 90 24.52 22.56 -18.22
N SER A 91 24.93 22.55 -19.49
CA SER A 91 23.98 22.37 -20.60
C SER A 91 24.49 21.52 -21.76
N SER A 92 23.58 20.81 -22.43
CA SER A 92 23.83 20.19 -23.75
C SER A 92 23.10 20.91 -24.88
N VAL A 93 22.52 22.09 -24.60
CA VAL A 93 21.73 22.87 -25.56
C VAL A 93 22.65 23.52 -26.60
N TYR A 94 22.38 23.25 -27.89
CA TYR A 94 23.06 23.88 -29.03
C TYR A 94 22.40 25.22 -29.41
N TYR A 95 21.06 25.30 -29.35
CA TYR A 95 20.30 26.47 -29.77
C TYR A 95 19.37 27.00 -28.68
N LEU A 96 19.68 28.17 -28.13
CA LEU A 96 18.86 28.89 -27.16
C LEU A 96 17.88 29.83 -27.87
N LYS A 97 16.60 29.76 -27.49
CA LYS A 97 15.56 30.70 -27.92
C LYS A 97 15.77 32.08 -27.27
N PRO A 98 15.91 33.16 -28.04
CA PRO A 98 15.96 34.52 -27.50
C PRO A 98 14.67 34.87 -26.77
N THR A 99 14.81 35.53 -25.63
CA THR A 99 13.67 35.98 -24.81
C THR A 99 13.01 37.24 -25.39
N ASP A 100 13.66 37.97 -26.30
CA ASP A 100 13.23 39.29 -26.77
C ASP A 100 12.74 39.30 -28.23
N LYS A 101 13.01 38.25 -29.02
CA LYS A 101 12.69 38.20 -30.45
C LYS A 101 12.08 36.87 -30.86
N GLU A 102 11.08 36.92 -31.74
CA GLU A 102 10.62 35.72 -32.44
C GLU A 102 11.59 35.41 -33.57
N VAL A 103 12.13 34.19 -33.56
CA VAL A 103 13.06 33.69 -34.55
C VAL A 103 12.55 32.35 -35.06
N ILE A 104 12.82 32.05 -36.33
CA ILE A 104 12.47 30.77 -36.94
C ILE A 104 13.15 29.65 -36.15
N ASN A 105 12.36 28.64 -35.75
CA ASN A 105 12.87 27.49 -35.02
C ASN A 105 13.99 26.82 -35.84
N PRO A 106 15.17 26.55 -35.25
CA PRO A 106 16.18 25.76 -35.92
C PRO A 106 15.57 24.38 -36.25
N LYS A 107 15.86 23.87 -37.45
CA LYS A 107 15.48 22.49 -37.79
C LYS A 107 16.22 21.57 -36.82
N ALA A 108 15.50 20.60 -36.24
CA ALA A 108 16.12 19.54 -35.45
C ALA A 108 17.24 18.90 -36.28
N SER A 109 18.34 18.52 -35.64
CA SER A 109 19.50 17.99 -36.35
C SER A 109 19.18 16.71 -37.14
N GLY A 110 18.11 16.01 -36.76
CA GLY A 110 17.70 14.73 -37.31
C GLY A 110 18.58 13.56 -36.85
N LEU A 111 19.55 13.83 -35.98
CA LEU A 111 20.44 12.83 -35.40
C LEU A 111 19.73 12.21 -34.18
N ASP A 112 19.49 10.89 -34.19
CA ASP A 112 19.01 10.18 -32.99
C ASP A 112 20.16 9.97 -31.99
N ASN A 113 20.72 11.08 -31.54
CA ASN A 113 21.78 11.09 -30.54
C ASN A 113 21.21 10.68 -29.18
N LYS A 114 21.82 9.68 -28.56
CA LYS A 114 21.44 9.15 -27.25
C LYS A 114 22.62 9.17 -26.28
N TYR A 115 23.11 10.39 -26.00
CA TYR A 115 24.27 10.56 -25.14
C TYR A 115 23.90 10.52 -23.65
N ASN A 116 24.65 9.76 -22.85
CA ASN A 116 24.47 9.73 -21.41
C ASN A 116 25.57 10.56 -20.73
N PHE A 117 25.24 11.78 -20.29
CA PHE A 117 26.19 12.74 -19.75
C PHE A 117 26.47 12.48 -18.27
N LEU A 118 27.64 11.96 -17.93
CA LEU A 118 28.03 11.66 -16.55
C LEU A 118 28.55 12.90 -15.81
N ILE A 119 27.90 13.22 -14.71
CA ILE A 119 28.31 14.24 -13.73
C ILE A 119 28.58 13.49 -12.42
N THR A 120 29.85 13.20 -12.13
CA THR A 120 30.20 12.31 -11.02
C THR A 120 31.61 12.55 -10.48
N PRO A 121 31.86 12.45 -9.17
CA PRO A 121 33.22 12.53 -8.64
C PRO A 121 34.09 11.31 -9.01
N ALA A 122 33.50 10.16 -9.38
CA ALA A 122 34.26 8.94 -9.61
C ALA A 122 33.66 8.02 -10.67
N ILE A 123 34.49 7.62 -11.64
CA ILE A 123 34.25 6.49 -12.55
C ILE A 123 35.30 5.41 -12.29
N ALA A 124 34.86 4.19 -12.03
CA ALA A 124 35.74 3.02 -11.89
C ALA A 124 35.34 1.91 -12.87
N ARG A 125 36.32 1.41 -13.62
CA ARG A 125 36.18 0.25 -14.51
C ARG A 125 37.07 -0.89 -14.02
N LYS A 126 36.50 -2.07 -13.77
CA LYS A 126 37.20 -3.25 -13.24
C LYS A 126 37.96 -2.94 -11.94
N GLY A 127 37.25 -2.38 -10.96
CA GLY A 127 37.87 -1.84 -9.75
C GLY A 127 36.86 -1.50 -8.66
N GLU A 128 37.02 -0.32 -8.06
CA GLU A 128 36.18 0.12 -6.94
C GLU A 128 36.04 1.65 -6.93
N ALA A 129 34.85 2.17 -6.62
CA ALA A 129 34.64 3.58 -6.34
C ALA A 129 34.01 3.73 -4.94
N SER A 130 34.80 4.28 -4.00
CA SER A 130 34.37 4.35 -2.60
C SER A 130 34.50 5.72 -1.94
N ASN A 131 33.56 6.07 -1.07
CA ASN A 131 33.55 7.29 -0.27
C ASN A 131 33.59 8.59 -1.09
N ASN A 132 33.05 8.60 -2.30
CA ASN A 132 33.04 9.80 -3.14
C ASN A 132 31.82 10.67 -2.85
N THR A 133 31.94 11.99 -3.03
CA THR A 133 30.86 12.95 -2.75
C THR A 133 30.61 13.87 -3.95
N LEU A 134 29.37 13.92 -4.40
CA LEU A 134 28.86 14.92 -5.34
C LEU A 134 28.01 15.93 -4.57
N ASN A 135 28.39 17.19 -4.57
CA ASN A 135 27.73 18.23 -3.77
C ASN A 135 27.31 19.42 -4.65
N PHE A 136 26.00 19.63 -4.80
CA PHE A 136 25.44 20.79 -5.50
C PHE A 136 25.04 21.86 -4.48
N LEU A 137 25.55 23.09 -4.64
CA LEU A 137 25.19 24.24 -3.79
C LEU A 137 24.16 25.13 -4.48
N LYS A 138 23.68 26.13 -3.72
CA LYS A 138 22.49 26.94 -3.98
C LYS A 138 22.29 27.44 -5.42
N ASP A 139 23.34 27.76 -6.15
CA ASP A 139 23.24 28.40 -7.47
C ASP A 139 23.67 27.45 -8.62
N ALA A 140 23.82 26.16 -8.34
CA ALA A 140 24.11 25.14 -9.35
C ALA A 140 22.85 24.74 -10.14
N TYR A 141 22.98 24.66 -11.45
CA TYR A 141 21.89 24.37 -12.36
C TYR A 141 22.27 23.32 -13.42
N VAL A 142 21.43 22.29 -13.59
CA VAL A 142 21.55 21.30 -14.66
C VAL A 142 20.41 21.46 -15.65
N ASN A 143 20.72 21.90 -16.86
CA ASN A 143 19.81 22.08 -18.00
C ASN A 143 20.34 21.30 -19.20
N MET A 144 20.30 19.97 -19.10
CA MET A 144 20.94 19.04 -20.05
C MET A 144 19.94 18.00 -20.53
N GLY A 145 20.12 17.55 -21.77
CA GLY A 145 19.36 16.46 -22.39
C GLY A 145 18.59 16.85 -23.64
N VAL A 146 18.67 18.12 -24.10
CA VAL A 146 17.97 18.60 -25.30
C VAL A 146 18.88 19.37 -26.24
N GLU A 147 18.61 19.31 -27.55
CA GLU A 147 19.38 20.06 -28.56
C GLU A 147 19.08 21.56 -28.55
N ASN A 148 17.84 21.93 -28.23
CA ASN A 148 17.39 23.30 -28.33
C ASN A 148 16.22 23.58 -27.37
N THR A 149 16.05 24.84 -26.98
CA THR A 149 14.97 25.28 -26.08
C THR A 149 13.69 25.71 -26.79
N TYR A 150 13.56 25.45 -28.10
CA TYR A 150 12.35 25.76 -28.86
C TYR A 150 11.35 24.61 -28.79
N THR A 151 11.80 23.42 -29.20
CA THR A 151 10.98 22.21 -29.29
C THR A 151 11.40 21.10 -28.33
N LEU A 152 12.48 21.31 -27.56
CA LEU A 152 13.04 20.36 -26.59
C LEU A 152 13.28 18.94 -27.15
N PRO A 153 13.83 18.76 -28.37
CA PRO A 153 14.13 17.42 -28.86
C PRO A 153 15.30 16.86 -28.04
N LEU A 154 15.13 15.64 -27.53
CA LEU A 154 16.13 15.01 -26.66
C LEU A 154 17.42 14.71 -27.43
N ASN A 155 18.57 15.04 -26.85
CA ASN A 155 19.91 14.69 -27.35
C ASN A 155 20.68 13.73 -26.43
N GLY A 156 20.08 13.39 -25.30
CA GLY A 156 20.71 12.61 -24.26
C GLY A 156 20.04 12.75 -22.90
N ALA A 157 20.68 12.22 -21.88
CA ALA A 157 20.23 12.26 -20.50
C ALA A 157 21.37 12.68 -19.55
N PRO A 158 21.11 13.54 -18.56
CA PRO A 158 22.05 13.80 -17.48
C PRO A 158 22.01 12.70 -16.42
N TYR A 159 23.20 12.27 -16.00
CA TYR A 159 23.44 11.28 -14.95
C TYR A 159 24.20 11.96 -13.82
N VAL A 160 23.44 12.41 -12.82
CA VAL A 160 23.95 13.01 -11.59
C VAL A 160 24.20 11.88 -10.60
N VAL A 161 25.45 11.42 -10.49
CA VAL A 161 25.77 10.16 -9.80
C VAL A 161 26.92 10.31 -8.81
N GLY A 162 26.77 9.77 -7.61
CA GLY A 162 27.83 9.79 -6.58
C GLY A 162 29.04 8.92 -6.96
N ALA A 163 28.83 7.83 -7.70
CA ALA A 163 29.88 7.08 -8.39
C ALA A 163 29.31 6.21 -9.52
N PHE A 164 30.08 6.04 -10.60
CA PHE A 164 29.71 5.19 -11.73
C PHE A 164 30.69 4.00 -11.87
N GLY A 165 30.17 2.77 -11.78
CA GLY A 165 30.95 1.53 -11.83
C GLY A 165 30.68 0.68 -13.08
N ILE A 166 31.72 0.11 -13.67
CA ILE A 166 31.60 -0.96 -14.68
C ILE A 166 32.47 -2.13 -14.26
N ASP A 167 31.85 -3.26 -13.96
CA ASP A 167 32.51 -4.40 -13.31
C ASP A 167 33.29 -3.93 -12.06
N ALA A 168 32.74 -2.95 -11.34
CA ALA A 168 33.42 -2.25 -10.24
C ALA A 168 32.45 -1.97 -9.09
N ASN A 169 32.82 -2.35 -7.87
CA ASN A 169 31.96 -2.12 -6.71
C ASN A 169 31.87 -0.63 -6.38
N THR A 170 30.69 -0.19 -5.94
CA THR A 170 30.43 1.21 -5.55
C THR A 170 30.01 1.27 -4.07
N ASN A 171 30.83 1.87 -3.22
CA ASN A 171 30.58 1.86 -1.77
C ASN A 171 30.59 3.25 -1.13
N ASN A 172 29.64 3.53 -0.25
CA ASN A 172 29.64 4.75 0.58
C ASN A 172 29.67 6.07 -0.22
N ASN A 173 29.16 6.10 -1.46
CA ASN A 173 29.15 7.32 -2.26
C ASN A 173 27.91 8.16 -1.95
N THR A 174 28.03 9.49 -2.01
CA THR A 174 26.96 10.41 -1.63
C THR A 174 26.69 11.45 -2.71
N VAL A 175 25.41 11.67 -3.03
CA VAL A 175 24.93 12.86 -3.76
C VAL A 175 24.17 13.77 -2.80
N ILE A 176 24.49 15.07 -2.82
CA ILE A 176 23.84 16.09 -1.99
C ILE A 176 23.31 17.20 -2.90
N LEU A 177 21.99 17.42 -2.86
CA LEU A 177 21.32 18.52 -3.54
C LEU A 177 20.83 19.52 -2.49
N ASN A 178 21.57 20.62 -2.32
CA ASN A 178 21.24 21.62 -1.31
C ASN A 178 20.16 22.60 -1.79
N LYS A 179 19.66 23.40 -0.85
CA LYS A 179 18.63 24.40 -1.09
C LYS A 179 19.03 25.37 -2.20
N GLY A 180 18.16 25.49 -3.21
CA GLY A 180 18.33 26.40 -4.34
C GLY A 180 18.84 25.74 -5.62
N VAL A 181 19.40 24.52 -5.52
CA VAL A 181 19.79 23.72 -6.68
C VAL A 181 18.59 23.49 -7.60
N LYS A 182 18.84 23.55 -8.91
CA LYS A 182 17.84 23.30 -9.95
C LYS A 182 18.31 22.20 -10.89
N ILE A 183 17.40 21.29 -11.24
CA ILE A 183 17.64 20.24 -12.23
C ILE A 183 16.43 20.20 -13.16
N ASP A 184 16.67 20.36 -14.47
CA ASP A 184 15.63 20.26 -15.49
C ASP A 184 15.33 18.79 -15.84
N PHE A 185 14.04 18.54 -16.03
CA PHE A 185 13.47 17.30 -16.52
C PHE A 185 12.70 17.61 -17.80
N HIS A 186 13.32 17.30 -18.94
CA HIS A 186 12.75 17.61 -20.24
C HIS A 186 11.70 16.56 -20.66
N THR A 187 10.75 17.01 -21.47
CA THR A 187 9.66 16.18 -22.02
C THR A 187 10.20 14.84 -22.56
N THR A 188 9.73 13.73 -22.00
CA THR A 188 10.21 12.39 -22.33
C THR A 188 9.19 11.65 -23.20
N PRO A 189 9.51 11.29 -24.45
CA PRO A 189 8.64 10.46 -25.27
C PRO A 189 8.34 9.13 -24.59
N TYR A 190 7.16 8.56 -24.86
CA TYR A 190 6.81 7.24 -24.36
C TYR A 190 5.99 6.47 -25.41
N ARG A 191 6.00 5.15 -25.27
CA ARG A 191 5.09 4.23 -25.95
C ARG A 191 4.20 3.53 -24.93
N GLN A 192 2.99 3.15 -25.31
CA GLN A 192 2.14 2.33 -24.46
C GLN A 192 2.51 0.84 -24.59
N SER A 193 2.57 0.15 -23.45
CA SER A 193 2.70 -1.31 -23.40
C SER A 193 1.39 -1.97 -23.83
N ALA A 194 1.43 -3.30 -24.06
CA ALA A 194 0.21 -4.08 -24.34
C ALA A 194 -0.80 -4.03 -23.17
N LEU A 195 -0.35 -3.68 -21.97
CA LEU A 195 -1.16 -3.52 -20.75
C LEU A 195 -1.57 -2.06 -20.51
N GLY A 196 -1.20 -1.14 -21.40
CA GLY A 196 -1.53 0.29 -21.30
C GLY A 196 -0.54 1.16 -20.52
N ASP A 197 0.55 0.58 -19.99
CA ASP A 197 1.56 1.30 -19.22
C ASP A 197 2.47 2.15 -20.12
N ASN A 198 2.87 3.33 -19.64
CA ASN A 198 3.82 4.17 -20.36
C ASN A 198 5.25 3.65 -20.18
N ILE A 199 5.90 3.32 -21.30
CA ILE A 199 7.33 3.00 -21.38
C ILE A 199 8.04 4.24 -21.92
N PHE A 200 8.72 4.97 -21.05
CA PHE A 200 9.43 6.19 -21.42
C PHE A 200 10.77 5.88 -22.10
N ASP A 201 11.19 6.81 -22.96
CA ASP A 201 12.49 6.83 -23.61
C ASP A 201 13.63 6.80 -22.58
N GLU A 202 14.70 6.09 -22.88
CA GLU A 202 15.86 5.90 -21.99
C GLU A 202 16.61 7.21 -21.67
N ARG A 203 16.41 8.26 -22.47
CA ARG A 203 16.96 9.61 -22.29
C ARG A 203 16.21 10.40 -21.20
N MET A 204 16.08 9.81 -20.01
CA MET A 204 15.54 10.47 -18.81
C MET A 204 16.65 10.86 -17.84
N THR A 205 16.40 11.83 -16.98
CA THR A 205 17.37 12.27 -15.97
C THR A 205 17.52 11.23 -14.86
N HIS A 206 18.77 10.99 -14.42
CA HIS A 206 19.09 10.10 -13.30
C HIS A 206 19.79 10.88 -12.18
N VAL A 207 19.29 10.76 -10.95
CA VAL A 207 19.93 11.30 -9.74
C VAL A 207 20.15 10.16 -8.75
N THR A 208 21.37 9.65 -8.63
CA THR A 208 21.62 8.43 -7.85
C THR A 208 22.89 8.44 -7.01
N GLY A 209 22.88 7.80 -5.84
CA GLY A 209 24.07 7.66 -5.01
C GLY A 209 25.16 6.85 -5.72
N ALA A 210 24.77 5.81 -6.45
CA ALA A 210 25.62 5.09 -7.38
C ALA A 210 24.83 4.41 -8.50
N ILE A 211 25.47 4.29 -9.67
CA ILE A 211 25.07 3.37 -10.74
C ILE A 211 26.23 2.43 -10.99
N THR A 212 25.96 1.13 -11.06
CA THR A 212 26.99 0.18 -11.43
C THR A 212 26.48 -0.93 -12.32
N TYR A 213 27.34 -1.34 -13.25
CA TYR A 213 27.15 -2.51 -14.10
C TYR A 213 27.91 -3.70 -13.51
N ASN A 214 27.23 -4.84 -13.38
CA ASN A 214 27.82 -6.12 -12.99
C ASN A 214 28.72 -6.04 -11.73
N ALA A 215 28.24 -5.39 -10.67
CA ALA A 215 28.95 -5.28 -9.40
C ALA A 215 28.00 -4.97 -8.24
N ASN A 216 28.53 -4.93 -7.02
CA ASN A 216 27.75 -4.57 -5.84
C ASN A 216 27.69 -3.05 -5.64
N ALA A 217 26.57 -2.58 -5.09
CA ALA A 217 26.41 -1.20 -4.64
C ALA A 217 25.97 -1.16 -3.17
N LYS A 218 26.85 -0.64 -2.29
CA LYS A 218 26.65 -0.69 -0.84
C LYS A 218 26.75 0.67 -0.16
N ASN A 219 25.86 0.95 0.78
CA ASN A 219 25.90 2.15 1.63
C ASN A 219 25.90 3.51 0.87
N ASN A 220 25.43 3.55 -0.38
CA ASN A 220 25.37 4.79 -1.14
C ASN A 220 24.15 5.62 -0.72
N LYS A 221 24.22 6.94 -0.90
CA LYS A 221 23.25 7.87 -0.34
C LYS A 221 22.90 9.01 -1.30
N VAL A 222 21.63 9.38 -1.31
CA VAL A 222 21.14 10.64 -1.89
C VAL A 222 20.52 11.48 -0.79
N ILE A 223 20.88 12.76 -0.72
CA ILE A 223 20.32 13.74 0.20
C ILE A 223 19.74 14.89 -0.61
N ILE A 224 18.45 15.16 -0.43
CA ILE A 224 17.76 16.29 -1.05
C ILE A 224 17.29 17.23 0.07
N ASP A 225 17.84 18.44 0.08
CA ASP A 225 17.62 19.42 1.14
C ASP A 225 17.24 20.79 0.54
N GLY A 226 16.09 20.83 -0.13
CA GLY A 226 15.48 22.04 -0.69
C GLY A 226 15.78 22.29 -2.17
N ALA A 227 16.17 21.26 -2.91
CA ALA A 227 16.36 21.35 -4.36
C ALA A 227 15.02 21.39 -5.11
N SER A 228 15.03 22.03 -6.29
CA SER A 228 13.88 22.13 -7.18
C SER A 228 14.04 21.22 -8.39
N LEU A 229 13.04 20.38 -8.63
CA LEU A 229 12.88 19.60 -9.85
C LEU A 229 12.04 20.41 -10.84
N LEU A 230 12.67 20.88 -11.92
CA LEU A 230 12.05 21.75 -12.90
C LEU A 230 11.53 20.89 -14.06
N VAL A 231 10.21 20.78 -14.21
CA VAL A 231 9.67 20.17 -15.42
C VAL A 231 9.77 21.18 -16.56
N HIS A 232 10.49 20.83 -17.62
CA HIS A 232 10.76 21.73 -18.73
C HIS A 232 9.96 21.32 -19.97
N GLY A 233 8.95 22.13 -20.26
CA GLY A 233 8.01 21.91 -21.34
C GLY A 233 8.23 22.80 -22.56
N PRO A 234 7.89 22.34 -23.78
CA PRO A 234 8.11 23.09 -25.00
C PRO A 234 7.17 24.30 -25.07
N SER A 235 7.67 25.38 -25.68
CA SER A 235 6.91 26.59 -25.97
C SER A 235 5.75 26.27 -26.91
N GLY A 236 4.53 26.70 -26.58
CA GLY A 236 3.34 26.54 -27.42
C GLY A 236 2.55 25.25 -27.20
N ALA A 237 3.02 24.34 -26.34
CA ALA A 237 2.21 23.23 -25.85
C ALA A 237 1.27 23.67 -24.71
N TYR A 238 0.25 22.86 -24.44
CA TYR A 238 -0.65 23.02 -23.29
C TYR A 238 -0.33 22.06 -22.13
N SER A 239 0.52 21.07 -22.38
CA SER A 239 0.94 20.10 -21.36
C SER A 239 2.29 19.48 -21.71
N THR A 240 2.93 18.89 -20.70
CA THR A 240 4.13 18.07 -20.85
C THR A 240 4.20 16.96 -19.81
N SER A 241 4.96 15.90 -20.13
CA SER A 241 5.32 14.83 -19.22
C SER A 241 6.81 14.51 -19.33
N ALA A 242 7.49 14.41 -18.20
CA ALA A 242 8.90 14.03 -18.10
C ALA A 242 9.07 12.83 -17.16
N ALA A 243 10.04 11.97 -17.44
CA ALA A 243 10.39 10.83 -16.60
C ALA A 243 11.70 11.06 -15.83
N THR A 244 11.87 10.39 -14.68
CA THR A 244 13.11 10.43 -13.91
C THR A 244 13.32 9.19 -13.03
N HIS A 245 14.58 8.90 -12.72
CA HIS A 245 14.95 8.04 -11.59
C HIS A 245 15.68 8.83 -10.51
N LEU A 246 15.26 8.66 -9.26
CA LEU A 246 16.02 9.11 -8.09
C LEU A 246 16.29 7.93 -7.17
N GLY A 247 17.52 7.73 -6.70
CA GLY A 247 17.73 6.59 -5.80
C GLY A 247 19.08 6.42 -5.14
N GLY A 248 19.12 5.63 -4.07
CA GLY A 248 20.36 5.33 -3.34
C GLY A 248 21.36 4.62 -4.24
N ALA A 249 20.94 3.54 -4.91
CA ALA A 249 21.74 2.88 -5.93
C ALA A 249 20.92 2.10 -6.96
N PHE A 250 21.46 2.02 -8.18
CA PHE A 250 20.96 1.13 -9.24
C PHE A 250 22.08 0.20 -9.74
N VAL A 251 21.78 -1.10 -9.79
CA VAL A 251 22.70 -2.14 -10.26
C VAL A 251 22.11 -2.81 -11.51
N ASP A 252 22.73 -2.55 -12.66
CA ASP A 252 22.39 -3.17 -13.94
C ASP A 252 23.25 -4.44 -14.11
N VAL A 253 22.60 -5.60 -14.24
CA VAL A 253 23.28 -6.90 -14.25
C VAL A 253 22.91 -7.66 -15.49
N ASN A 254 23.87 -7.84 -16.40
CA ASN A 254 23.67 -8.47 -17.70
C ASN A 254 24.59 -9.67 -17.96
N ASN A 255 25.40 -10.05 -16.98
CA ASN A 255 26.37 -11.15 -17.10
C ASN A 255 25.89 -12.47 -16.45
N ASN A 256 24.60 -12.56 -16.11
CA ASN A 256 23.98 -13.69 -15.42
C ASN A 256 24.55 -14.02 -14.03
N GLN A 257 25.39 -13.16 -13.44
CA GLN A 257 25.82 -13.31 -12.05
C GLN A 257 24.79 -12.70 -11.10
N SER A 258 24.95 -12.94 -9.81
CA SER A 258 24.09 -12.39 -8.77
C SER A 258 24.90 -11.39 -7.95
N TYR A 259 24.43 -10.16 -7.87
CA TYR A 259 25.05 -9.10 -7.08
C TYR A 259 24.13 -8.62 -5.97
N GLU A 260 24.57 -7.61 -5.24
CA GLU A 260 23.85 -7.06 -4.10
C GLU A 260 23.76 -5.54 -4.20
N VAL A 261 22.56 -5.02 -3.95
CA VAL A 261 22.30 -3.62 -3.65
C VAL A 261 21.86 -3.50 -2.19
N SER A 262 22.73 -2.98 -1.32
CA SER A 262 22.44 -3.00 0.12
C SER A 262 22.82 -1.77 0.93
N ASN A 263 22.04 -1.53 1.99
CA ASN A 263 22.18 -0.40 2.91
C ASN A 263 22.20 0.98 2.20
N ASN A 264 21.66 1.09 0.99
CA ASN A 264 21.61 2.36 0.28
C ASN A 264 20.41 3.18 0.79
N SER A 265 20.51 4.50 0.74
CA SER A 265 19.50 5.38 1.32
C SER A 265 19.16 6.60 0.46
N VAL A 266 17.89 6.99 0.50
CA VAL A 266 17.41 8.28 -0.02
C VAL A 266 16.81 9.06 1.15
N LEU A 267 17.32 10.26 1.40
CA LEU A 267 16.80 11.18 2.40
C LEU A 267 16.26 12.44 1.73
N ILE A 268 14.95 12.65 1.82
CA ILE A 268 14.26 13.84 1.30
C ILE A 268 13.86 14.71 2.50
N ASN A 269 14.68 15.72 2.80
CA ASN A 269 14.38 16.70 3.85
C ASN A 269 13.38 17.78 3.39
N ASP A 270 13.51 18.19 2.12
CA ASP A 270 12.66 19.15 1.39
C ASP A 270 12.92 18.95 -0.11
N LEU A 271 11.88 18.73 -0.91
CA LEU A 271 11.95 18.65 -2.37
C LEU A 271 10.84 19.48 -2.98
N LYS A 272 11.20 20.30 -3.96
CA LYS A 272 10.30 21.26 -4.60
C LYS A 272 10.06 20.90 -6.05
N LEU A 273 8.88 21.26 -6.54
CA LEU A 273 8.57 21.26 -7.97
C LEU A 273 8.69 22.69 -8.50
N ASP A 274 8.95 22.82 -9.79
CA ASP A 274 8.92 24.09 -10.51
C ASP A 274 8.66 23.83 -12.01
N LEU A 275 8.24 24.87 -12.75
CA LEU A 275 7.94 24.81 -14.18
C LEU A 275 8.90 25.70 -14.96
N ARG A 276 9.40 25.19 -16.08
CA ARG A 276 10.05 26.01 -17.09
C ARG A 276 9.37 25.85 -18.45
N VAL A 277 9.03 26.99 -19.07
CA VAL A 277 8.58 27.08 -20.46
C VAL A 277 9.26 28.29 -21.08
N ASP A 278 10.01 28.11 -22.18
CA ASP A 278 10.77 29.21 -22.81
C ASP A 278 9.87 30.10 -23.69
N THR A 279 9.01 30.87 -23.03
CA THR A 279 8.09 31.86 -23.61
C THR A 279 8.32 33.24 -22.99
N LYS A 280 7.98 34.30 -23.73
CA LYS A 280 8.08 35.70 -23.25
C LYS A 280 7.24 35.96 -22.00
N ASN A 281 6.06 35.35 -21.94
CA ASN A 281 5.10 35.46 -20.86
C ASN A 281 4.84 34.08 -20.28
N THR A 282 4.38 34.03 -19.02
CA THR A 282 3.79 32.81 -18.45
C THR A 282 2.68 32.29 -19.39
N PRO A 283 2.66 30.99 -19.72
CA PRO A 283 1.58 30.43 -20.53
C PRO A 283 0.20 30.71 -19.91
N LEU A 284 -0.81 30.94 -20.74
CA LEU A 284 -2.18 31.15 -20.28
C LEU A 284 -2.76 29.91 -19.57
N ALA A 285 -2.34 28.72 -20.00
CA ALA A 285 -2.63 27.43 -19.40
C ALA A 285 -1.49 26.44 -19.68
N TYR A 286 -1.11 25.64 -18.69
CA TYR A 286 -0.06 24.62 -18.84
C TYR A 286 -0.11 23.55 -17.74
N ASN A 287 -0.21 22.28 -18.11
CA ASN A 287 -0.19 21.16 -17.16
C ASN A 287 1.08 20.32 -17.32
N ALA A 288 1.95 20.31 -16.32
CA ALA A 288 3.20 19.56 -16.35
C ALA A 288 3.20 18.39 -15.37
N ILE A 289 3.68 17.22 -15.81
CA ILE A 289 3.74 16.00 -15.00
C ILE A 289 5.18 15.49 -14.95
N LEU A 290 5.70 15.30 -13.74
CA LEU A 290 6.93 14.55 -13.49
C LEU A 290 6.55 13.12 -13.05
N VAL A 291 6.90 12.13 -13.84
CA VAL A 291 6.76 10.71 -13.48
C VAL A 291 8.11 10.21 -12.96
N GLY A 292 8.16 9.77 -11.71
CA GLY A 292 9.42 9.39 -11.08
C GLY A 292 9.38 8.07 -10.32
N GLU A 293 10.40 7.24 -10.51
CA GLU A 293 10.70 6.15 -9.59
C GLU A 293 11.73 6.61 -8.57
N ILE A 294 11.38 6.49 -7.29
CA ILE A 294 12.27 6.75 -6.16
C ILE A 294 12.63 5.43 -5.50
N TYR A 295 13.90 5.05 -5.47
CA TYR A 295 14.32 3.77 -4.89
C TYR A 295 15.46 3.87 -3.88
N GLY A 296 15.38 3.10 -2.79
CA GLY A 296 16.51 2.92 -1.88
C GLY A 296 17.61 2.14 -2.60
N GLY A 297 17.25 0.97 -3.14
CA GLY A 297 18.13 0.15 -3.98
C GLY A 297 17.35 -0.67 -5.01
N LYS A 298 17.81 -0.63 -6.28
CA LYS A 298 17.22 -1.39 -7.39
C LYS A 298 18.30 -2.25 -8.06
N ILE A 299 18.00 -3.52 -8.33
CA ILE A 299 18.91 -4.45 -9.01
C ILE A 299 18.19 -5.36 -10.00
N ILE A 300 18.69 -5.47 -11.23
CA ILE A 300 18.08 -6.35 -12.24
C ILE A 300 18.18 -7.82 -11.81
N GLN A 301 19.40 -8.29 -11.50
CA GLN A 301 19.62 -9.67 -11.08
C GLN A 301 20.51 -9.72 -9.84
N GLY A 302 19.95 -10.22 -8.74
CA GLY A 302 20.61 -10.20 -7.44
C GLY A 302 19.66 -9.77 -6.33
N ASN A 303 20.21 -9.33 -5.21
CA ASN A 303 19.43 -9.11 -4.01
C ASN A 303 19.43 -7.64 -3.55
N ALA A 304 18.29 -7.19 -3.04
CA ALA A 304 18.10 -5.88 -2.45
C ALA A 304 17.91 -5.98 -0.92
N TYR A 305 18.89 -5.53 -0.15
CA TYR A 305 18.88 -5.68 1.31
C TYR A 305 19.00 -4.36 2.06
N LYS A 306 18.15 -4.15 3.08
CA LYS A 306 18.35 -3.07 4.06
C LYS A 306 18.40 -1.66 3.45
N ASN A 307 17.80 -1.46 2.29
CA ASN A 307 17.76 -0.16 1.66
C ASN A 307 16.63 0.69 2.27
N THR A 308 16.83 2.00 2.35
CA THR A 308 15.91 2.90 3.05
C THR A 308 15.50 4.11 2.21
N ILE A 309 14.26 4.56 2.42
CA ILE A 309 13.76 5.85 1.93
C ILE A 309 13.15 6.60 3.12
N ASP A 310 13.65 7.79 3.41
CA ASP A 310 13.15 8.65 4.48
C ASP A 310 12.66 9.99 3.91
N ILE A 311 11.38 10.30 4.11
CA ILE A 311 10.73 11.50 3.56
C ILE A 311 10.21 12.37 4.70
N LYS A 312 10.69 13.61 4.78
CA LYS A 312 10.26 14.61 5.76
C LYS A 312 9.42 15.72 5.14
N ASP A 313 9.67 16.08 3.89
CA ASP A 313 8.89 17.08 3.17
C ASP A 313 9.09 16.88 1.66
N LEU A 314 7.98 16.86 0.91
CA LEU A 314 7.96 16.56 -0.51
C LEU A 314 6.77 17.26 -1.15
N GLN A 315 7.05 18.21 -2.04
CA GLN A 315 6.03 18.87 -2.83
C GLN A 315 5.58 17.94 -3.97
N THR A 316 4.30 17.56 -3.97
CA THR A 316 3.69 16.72 -5.01
C THR A 316 2.89 17.51 -6.04
N LEU A 317 2.57 18.76 -5.72
CA LEU A 317 1.87 19.71 -6.58
C LEU A 317 2.42 21.12 -6.36
N LEU A 318 2.55 21.88 -7.45
CA LEU A 318 2.76 23.32 -7.43
C LEU A 318 1.77 23.96 -8.40
N ALA A 319 0.78 24.69 -7.88
CA ALA A 319 -0.04 25.58 -8.68
C ALA A 319 0.63 26.95 -8.78
N LEU A 320 1.06 27.34 -9.99
CA LEU A 320 1.64 28.67 -10.24
C LEU A 320 0.53 29.72 -10.45
N ASN A 321 -0.58 29.32 -11.07
CA ASN A 321 -1.83 30.07 -11.14
C ASN A 321 -3.00 29.10 -11.41
N THR A 322 -4.22 29.62 -11.59
CA THR A 322 -5.44 28.82 -11.81
C THR A 322 -5.36 27.82 -12.98
N ASN A 323 -4.55 28.11 -14.00
CA ASN A 323 -4.47 27.33 -15.23
C ASN A 323 -3.07 26.70 -15.46
N VAL A 324 -2.12 26.94 -14.55
CA VAL A 324 -0.73 26.50 -14.70
C VAL A 324 -0.28 25.75 -13.45
N GLU A 325 -0.03 24.44 -13.60
CA GLU A 325 0.39 23.57 -12.51
C GLU A 325 1.49 22.58 -12.91
N VAL A 326 2.27 22.16 -11.92
CA VAL A 326 3.25 21.07 -11.99
C VAL A 326 2.91 20.02 -10.95
N LYS A 327 2.86 18.76 -11.35
CA LYS A 327 2.56 17.64 -10.47
C LYS A 327 3.63 16.56 -10.56
N ALA A 328 3.87 15.88 -9.46
CA ALA A 328 4.69 14.67 -9.42
C ALA A 328 3.82 13.43 -9.20
N LEU A 329 4.00 12.41 -10.04
CA LEU A 329 3.51 11.06 -9.87
C LEU A 329 4.72 10.20 -9.51
N LEU A 330 4.82 9.83 -8.24
CA LEU A 330 6.02 9.20 -7.68
C LEU A 330 5.70 7.83 -7.10
N ASP A 331 6.46 6.83 -7.55
CA ASP A 331 6.46 5.49 -6.99
C ASP A 331 7.70 5.30 -6.12
N PHE A 332 7.52 4.78 -4.92
CA PHE A 332 8.59 4.56 -3.95
C PHE A 332 8.88 3.08 -3.79
N TYR A 333 10.13 2.67 -4.00
CA TYR A 333 10.59 1.30 -3.84
C TYR A 333 11.77 1.24 -2.87
N ALA A 334 11.58 0.84 -1.61
CA ALA A 334 12.74 0.75 -0.71
C ALA A 334 13.76 -0.27 -1.21
N GLY A 335 13.33 -1.49 -1.58
CA GLY A 335 14.14 -2.47 -2.30
C GLY A 335 13.39 -3.13 -3.44
N ALA A 336 14.01 -3.17 -4.63
CA ALA A 336 13.41 -3.79 -5.81
C ALA A 336 14.41 -4.70 -6.56
N THR A 337 13.93 -5.88 -6.98
CA THR A 337 14.68 -6.75 -7.88
C THR A 337 13.82 -7.52 -8.87
N ASN A 338 14.30 -7.63 -10.11
CA ASN A 338 13.64 -8.41 -11.17
C ASN A 338 13.99 -9.91 -11.08
N ASN A 339 15.10 -10.28 -10.44
CA ASN A 339 15.53 -11.66 -10.30
C ASN A 339 16.33 -11.87 -9.01
N GLY A 340 15.61 -12.04 -7.90
CA GLY A 340 16.22 -12.28 -6.60
C GLY A 340 15.29 -11.95 -5.44
N ILE A 341 15.87 -11.53 -4.32
CA ILE A 341 15.19 -11.33 -3.02
C ILE A 341 15.26 -9.87 -2.59
N ALA A 342 14.18 -9.34 -2.01
CA ALA A 342 14.13 -8.01 -1.41
C ALA A 342 13.77 -8.07 0.10
N ASN A 343 14.78 -8.04 0.98
CA ASN A 343 14.57 -8.16 2.42
C ASN A 343 15.03 -6.95 3.22
N ASP A 344 14.42 -6.76 4.39
CA ASP A 344 14.85 -5.79 5.40
C ASP A 344 14.80 -4.32 4.94
N ASN A 345 14.07 -4.01 3.86
CA ASN A 345 14.00 -2.66 3.31
C ASN A 345 12.91 -1.84 4.03
N SER A 346 13.10 -0.52 4.11
CA SER A 346 12.17 0.34 4.85
C SER A 346 11.85 1.67 4.17
N ILE A 347 10.59 2.09 4.26
CA ILE A 347 10.15 3.45 3.95
C ILE A 347 9.67 4.10 5.24
N SER A 348 10.15 5.32 5.53
CA SER A 348 9.65 6.15 6.62
C SER A 348 9.17 7.50 6.09
N ILE A 349 7.93 7.87 6.43
CA ILE A 349 7.31 9.14 6.05
C ILE A 349 6.87 9.87 7.31
N ASN A 350 7.39 11.09 7.48
CA ASN A 350 6.99 11.99 8.56
C ASN A 350 6.92 13.41 8.00
N LEU A 351 5.83 13.68 7.28
CA LEU A 351 5.69 14.89 6.49
C LEU A 351 5.50 16.13 7.38
N LYS A 352 6.26 17.19 7.09
CA LYS A 352 5.97 18.54 7.60
C LYS A 352 4.71 19.13 6.98
N LYS A 353 4.47 18.81 5.70
CA LYS A 353 3.30 19.22 4.92
C LYS A 353 2.71 18.01 4.21
N PRO A 354 1.38 17.78 4.31
CA PRO A 354 0.74 16.69 3.60
C PRO A 354 0.89 16.81 2.08
N PHE A 355 0.77 15.70 1.36
CA PHE A 355 0.73 15.74 -0.10
C PHE A 355 -0.47 16.56 -0.58
N GLU A 356 -0.18 17.49 -1.47
CA GLU A 356 -1.17 18.30 -2.16
C GLU A 356 -1.74 17.50 -3.34
N ILE A 357 -3.06 17.58 -3.51
CA ILE A 357 -3.78 16.89 -4.59
C ILE A 357 -4.81 17.82 -5.22
N ASN A 358 -5.01 17.70 -6.53
CA ASN A 358 -5.92 18.54 -7.32
C ASN A 358 -6.69 17.71 -8.37
N SER A 359 -7.84 18.20 -8.80
CA SER A 359 -8.56 17.72 -9.98
C SER A 359 -7.89 18.26 -11.24
N ASN A 360 -7.35 17.39 -12.11
CA ASN A 360 -6.62 17.84 -13.29
C ASN A 360 -6.85 16.99 -14.55
N PHE A 361 -6.16 17.36 -15.64
CA PHE A 361 -6.26 16.72 -16.97
C PHE A 361 -5.98 15.21 -17.00
N THR A 362 -5.13 14.70 -16.10
CA THR A 362 -4.87 13.24 -16.01
C THR A 362 -6.00 12.46 -15.38
N GLY A 363 -6.86 13.15 -14.63
CA GLY A 363 -7.95 12.52 -13.91
C GLY A 363 -7.52 11.56 -12.81
N LYS A 364 -6.28 11.59 -12.28
CA LYS A 364 -5.90 10.71 -11.15
C LYS A 364 -4.78 11.27 -10.25
N ASN A 365 -4.93 11.15 -8.93
CA ASN A 365 -3.84 11.26 -7.95
C ASN A 365 -3.46 9.85 -7.50
N GLU A 366 -2.19 9.47 -7.68
CA GLU A 366 -1.71 8.11 -7.41
C GLU A 366 -0.37 8.17 -6.67
N PHE A 367 -0.30 7.52 -5.51
CA PHE A 367 0.91 7.37 -4.72
C PHE A 367 1.10 5.90 -4.38
N ASN A 368 2.20 5.30 -4.85
CA ASN A 368 2.49 3.90 -4.59
C ASN A 368 3.76 3.76 -3.75
N LEU A 369 3.68 2.97 -2.67
CA LEU A 369 4.77 2.72 -1.75
C LEU A 369 5.01 1.23 -1.62
N TYR A 370 6.24 0.80 -1.92
CA TYR A 370 6.65 -0.59 -1.93
C TYR A 370 7.84 -0.82 -1.00
N GLY A 371 7.65 -1.67 0.01
CA GLY A 371 8.73 -2.06 0.92
C GLY A 371 9.75 -2.94 0.20
N GLY A 372 9.32 -4.14 -0.23
CA GLY A 372 10.12 -5.05 -1.03
C GLY A 372 9.36 -5.61 -2.23
N VAL A 373 9.92 -5.45 -3.43
CA VAL A 373 9.42 -6.07 -4.68
C VAL A 373 10.48 -7.02 -5.22
N ALA A 374 10.11 -8.29 -5.40
CA ALA A 374 11.06 -9.34 -5.76
C ALA A 374 10.41 -10.47 -6.55
N THR A 375 11.22 -11.44 -7.00
CA THR A 375 10.72 -12.67 -7.63
C THR A 375 10.91 -13.92 -6.78
N LYS A 376 11.87 -13.91 -5.85
CA LYS A 376 12.29 -15.07 -5.03
C LYS A 376 12.14 -14.86 -3.52
N GLY A 377 11.43 -13.83 -3.08
CA GLY A 377 11.06 -13.59 -1.68
C GLY A 377 11.16 -12.13 -1.24
N ALA A 378 10.30 -11.72 -0.31
CA ALA A 378 10.25 -10.35 0.22
C ALA A 378 9.91 -10.32 1.72
N ASN A 379 10.92 -10.36 2.59
CA ASN A 379 10.76 -10.58 4.03
C ASN A 379 11.27 -9.40 4.85
N ARG A 380 10.65 -9.16 6.02
CA ARG A 380 11.08 -8.15 7.00
C ARG A 380 11.11 -6.73 6.45
N ASN A 381 10.31 -6.42 5.43
CA ASN A 381 10.19 -5.06 4.92
C ASN A 381 9.19 -4.26 5.77
N SER A 382 9.40 -2.95 5.91
CA SER A 382 8.55 -2.10 6.76
C SER A 382 8.20 -0.76 6.09
N ILE A 383 6.95 -0.33 6.22
CA ILE A 383 6.52 1.01 5.83
C ILE A 383 5.92 1.70 7.04
N ASN A 384 6.50 2.84 7.43
CA ASN A 384 6.08 3.63 8.59
C ASN A 384 5.64 5.03 8.13
N ILE A 385 4.41 5.41 8.44
CA ILE A 385 3.86 6.74 8.14
C ILE A 385 3.37 7.38 9.44
N ASN A 386 3.79 8.61 9.70
CA ASN A 386 3.34 9.40 10.83
C ASN A 386 2.95 10.81 10.36
N GLY A 387 1.80 11.29 10.83
CA GLY A 387 1.24 12.57 10.40
C GLY A 387 0.34 12.42 9.16
N ASP A 388 -0.30 13.53 8.80
CA ASP A 388 -1.21 13.61 7.67
C ASP A 388 -0.49 13.34 6.34
N LEU A 389 -0.97 12.35 5.59
CA LEU A 389 -0.38 11.96 4.31
C LEU A 389 -0.89 12.86 3.17
N THR A 390 -2.12 13.34 3.24
CA THR A 390 -2.75 14.20 2.23
C THR A 390 -3.55 15.33 2.86
N GLN A 391 -3.74 16.43 2.14
CA GLN A 391 -4.62 17.52 2.59
C GLN A 391 -6.10 17.10 2.71
N GLY A 392 -6.84 17.74 3.63
CA GLY A 392 -8.18 17.31 4.04
C GLY A 392 -9.39 17.71 3.16
N LEU A 393 -9.21 18.49 2.08
CA LEU A 393 -10.31 19.02 1.25
C LEU A 393 -9.97 18.94 -0.23
N THR A 394 -10.62 18.05 -0.99
CA THR A 394 -10.26 17.81 -2.40
C THR A 394 -11.47 17.44 -3.24
N VAL A 395 -11.47 17.91 -4.49
CA VAL A 395 -12.48 17.54 -5.50
C VAL A 395 -12.38 16.04 -5.77
N GLU A 396 -13.52 15.37 -5.80
CA GLU A 396 -13.58 13.91 -5.92
C GLU A 396 -13.11 13.43 -7.28
N ASN A 397 -12.19 12.47 -7.27
CA ASN A 397 -11.84 11.71 -8.46
C ASN A 397 -11.93 10.21 -8.17
N HIS A 398 -12.63 9.49 -9.05
CA HIS A 398 -12.86 8.07 -8.92
C HIS A 398 -11.56 7.25 -9.03
N GLN A 399 -10.56 7.76 -9.78
CA GLN A 399 -9.27 7.09 -10.01
C GLN A 399 -8.20 7.37 -8.95
N ASP A 400 -8.49 8.23 -7.96
CA ASP A 400 -7.55 8.51 -6.87
C ASP A 400 -7.25 7.26 -6.06
N LYS A 401 -5.97 6.98 -5.77
CA LYS A 401 -5.59 5.90 -4.87
C LYS A 401 -4.24 6.15 -4.17
N ILE A 402 -4.15 5.69 -2.93
CA ILE A 402 -2.89 5.47 -2.22
C ILE A 402 -2.75 3.98 -2.01
N GLN A 403 -1.67 3.41 -2.55
CA GLN A 403 -1.37 1.99 -2.43
C GLN A 403 -0.07 1.80 -1.64
N ILE A 404 -0.16 1.07 -0.53
CA ILE A 404 0.97 0.76 0.33
C ILE A 404 1.14 -0.76 0.38
N THR A 405 2.26 -1.26 -0.13
CA THR A 405 2.57 -2.68 -0.23
C THR A 405 3.87 -2.99 0.50
N ALA A 406 3.81 -3.67 1.64
CA ALA A 406 5.03 -4.00 2.36
C ALA A 406 5.86 -5.07 1.62
N ALA A 407 5.22 -6.04 0.97
CA ALA A 407 5.89 -7.08 0.20
C ALA A 407 5.09 -7.56 -1.01
N GLN A 408 5.80 -7.78 -2.12
CA GLN A 408 5.29 -8.46 -3.31
C GLN A 408 6.37 -9.40 -3.85
N THR A 409 6.01 -10.66 -4.10
CA THR A 409 6.93 -11.66 -4.68
C THR A 409 6.21 -12.65 -5.57
N LEU A 410 6.88 -13.12 -6.64
CA LEU A 410 6.34 -14.12 -7.56
C LEU A 410 6.37 -15.55 -6.99
N SER A 411 7.24 -15.78 -6.00
CA SER A 411 7.44 -17.08 -5.37
C SER A 411 8.06 -16.92 -3.98
N SER A 412 8.24 -18.04 -3.27
CA SER A 412 8.92 -18.07 -1.96
C SER A 412 8.18 -17.25 -0.89
N LYS A 413 8.85 -16.97 0.23
CA LYS A 413 8.25 -16.42 1.45
C LYS A 413 8.19 -14.88 1.44
N ALA A 414 7.12 -14.36 2.03
CA ALA A 414 6.94 -12.95 2.36
C ALA A 414 6.54 -12.80 3.84
N ASN A 415 7.51 -13.02 4.74
CA ASN A 415 7.28 -13.11 6.18
C ASN A 415 7.76 -11.87 6.93
N ASN A 416 7.10 -11.60 8.06
CA ASN A 416 7.47 -10.55 9.02
C ASN A 416 7.48 -9.13 8.43
N ASN A 417 6.68 -8.86 7.41
CA ASN A 417 6.53 -7.52 6.84
C ASN A 417 5.56 -6.68 7.69
N SER A 418 5.73 -5.36 7.67
CA SER A 418 4.92 -4.45 8.50
C SER A 418 4.51 -3.18 7.78
N ILE A 419 3.27 -2.75 8.04
CA ILE A 419 2.77 -1.42 7.71
C ILE A 419 2.29 -0.78 9.02
N VAL A 420 2.79 0.41 9.33
CA VAL A 420 2.37 1.18 10.50
C VAL A 420 2.02 2.60 10.08
N ILE A 421 0.77 3.01 10.31
CA ILE A 421 0.30 4.38 10.05
C ILE A 421 -0.25 4.96 11.35
N LYS A 422 0.25 6.14 11.72
CA LYS A 422 -0.14 6.83 12.95
C LYS A 422 -0.53 8.27 12.71
N ASN A 423 -1.57 8.73 13.41
CA ASN A 423 -1.98 10.14 13.46
C ASN A 423 -2.12 10.74 12.06
N SER A 424 -2.92 10.10 11.20
CA SER A 424 -2.98 10.46 9.78
C SER A 424 -4.41 10.64 9.30
N ASN A 425 -4.73 11.83 8.81
CA ASN A 425 -5.91 12.09 8.01
C ASN A 425 -5.56 11.97 6.51
N ILE A 426 -6.27 11.09 5.83
CA ILE A 426 -6.04 10.71 4.45
C ILE A 426 -7.35 10.94 3.69
N ALA A 427 -7.39 11.92 2.81
CA ALA A 427 -8.59 12.27 2.05
C ALA A 427 -8.84 11.33 0.85
N MET A 428 -7.84 10.54 0.47
CA MET A 428 -7.88 9.62 -0.67
C MET A 428 -8.19 8.18 -0.26
N PRO A 429 -8.71 7.35 -1.20
CA PRO A 429 -8.82 5.91 -1.03
C PRO A 429 -7.50 5.27 -0.58
N LEU A 430 -7.54 4.52 0.52
CA LEU A 430 -6.37 3.83 1.07
C LEU A 430 -6.45 2.31 0.84
N TYR A 431 -5.42 1.78 0.21
CA TYR A 431 -5.23 0.34 -0.04
C TYR A 431 -3.91 -0.11 0.58
N LEU A 432 -4.00 -1.05 1.52
CA LEU A 432 -2.89 -1.58 2.29
C LEU A 432 -2.71 -3.06 1.99
N TYR A 433 -1.50 -3.45 1.62
CA TYR A 433 -1.13 -4.82 1.33
C TYR A 433 0.05 -5.22 2.22
N GLY A 434 -0.21 -6.03 3.25
CA GLY A 434 0.88 -6.61 4.04
C GLY A 434 1.73 -7.54 3.17
N VAL A 435 1.04 -8.35 2.34
CA VAL A 435 1.61 -9.10 1.21
C VAL A 435 0.60 -9.04 0.07
N SER A 436 1.01 -8.61 -1.12
CA SER A 436 0.16 -8.60 -2.32
C SER A 436 0.54 -9.73 -3.27
N LYS A 437 -0.45 -10.25 -4.01
CA LYS A 437 -0.16 -11.01 -5.23
C LYS A 437 0.57 -10.14 -6.26
N ALA A 438 1.18 -10.79 -7.24
CA ALA A 438 1.73 -10.15 -8.42
C ALA A 438 1.04 -10.71 -9.67
N SER A 439 0.67 -9.85 -10.61
CA SER A 439 0.00 -10.26 -11.85
C SER A 439 0.91 -9.96 -13.03
N ILE A 440 1.33 -10.99 -13.76
CA ILE A 440 2.17 -10.89 -14.96
C ILE A 440 1.52 -11.71 -16.06
N ASP A 441 1.35 -11.13 -17.25
CA ASP A 441 0.74 -11.79 -18.42
C ASP A 441 -0.61 -12.49 -18.11
N ASN A 442 -1.51 -11.78 -17.41
CA ASN A 442 -2.80 -12.30 -16.94
C ASN A 442 -2.74 -13.52 -16.02
N LYS A 443 -1.57 -13.80 -15.42
CA LYS A 443 -1.37 -14.85 -14.43
C LYS A 443 -1.04 -14.24 -13.07
N ASP A 444 -1.75 -14.72 -12.05
CA ASP A 444 -1.47 -14.35 -10.66
C ASP A 444 -0.42 -15.26 -10.04
N TYR A 445 0.51 -14.63 -9.32
CA TYR A 445 1.57 -15.25 -8.55
C TYR A 445 1.43 -14.86 -7.09
N TYR A 446 1.63 -15.82 -6.21
CA TYR A 446 1.47 -15.66 -4.77
C TYR A 446 2.76 -16.07 -4.05
N ALA A 447 3.03 -15.42 -2.92
CA ALA A 447 4.05 -15.92 -2.00
C ALA A 447 3.62 -17.31 -1.48
N SER A 448 4.57 -18.22 -1.31
CA SER A 448 4.27 -19.55 -0.76
C SER A 448 3.86 -19.51 0.73
N SER A 449 4.25 -18.43 1.42
CA SER A 449 3.88 -18.18 2.82
C SER A 449 3.92 -16.68 3.10
N ALA A 450 2.91 -16.22 3.84
CA ALA A 450 2.92 -14.96 4.55
C ALA A 450 2.70 -15.26 6.04
N ASN A 451 3.81 -15.35 6.78
CA ASN A 451 3.83 -15.62 8.21
C ASN A 451 4.24 -14.38 9.02
N ALA A 452 3.49 -14.10 10.09
CA ALA A 452 3.76 -13.03 11.06
C ALA A 452 3.86 -11.63 10.46
N ASN A 453 3.11 -11.33 9.39
CA ASN A 453 3.00 -9.97 8.87
C ASN A 453 2.04 -9.12 9.69
N SER A 454 2.21 -7.79 9.67
CA SER A 454 1.38 -6.88 10.46
C SER A 454 0.94 -5.63 9.69
N ILE A 455 -0.31 -5.21 9.94
CA ILE A 455 -0.83 -3.90 9.54
C ILE A 455 -1.38 -3.24 10.80
N VAL A 456 -0.86 -2.06 11.15
CA VAL A 456 -1.24 -1.32 12.36
C VAL A 456 -1.65 0.10 11.97
N LEU A 457 -2.91 0.45 12.28
CA LEU A 457 -3.47 1.79 12.10
C LEU A 457 -3.84 2.35 13.48
N ASP A 458 -3.32 3.51 13.82
CA ASP A 458 -3.53 4.17 15.11
C ASP A 458 -3.88 5.65 14.90
N ASN A 459 -5.10 6.05 15.26
CA ASN A 459 -5.64 7.38 14.99
C ASN A 459 -5.56 7.73 13.49
N VAL A 460 -6.27 6.97 12.66
CA VAL A 460 -6.24 7.08 11.19
C VAL A 460 -7.63 7.31 10.63
N LYS A 461 -7.76 8.28 9.74
CA LYS A 461 -8.97 8.55 8.99
C LYS A 461 -8.69 8.40 7.50
N SER A 462 -9.43 7.51 6.84
CA SER A 462 -9.35 7.28 5.40
C SER A 462 -10.58 7.83 4.69
N GLY A 463 -10.37 8.45 3.53
CA GLY A 463 -11.42 8.95 2.66
C GLY A 463 -11.81 7.92 1.62
N ARG A 464 -13.12 7.76 1.39
CA ARG A 464 -13.76 6.98 0.31
C ARG A 464 -13.56 5.45 0.38
N ASN A 465 -12.42 4.95 0.84
CA ASN A 465 -12.11 3.51 0.94
C ASN A 465 -11.06 3.25 2.03
N LEU A 466 -11.19 2.12 2.74
CA LEU A 466 -10.11 1.57 3.56
C LEU A 466 -10.05 0.06 3.37
N THR A 467 -9.05 -0.39 2.62
CA THR A 467 -8.85 -1.82 2.33
C THR A 467 -7.51 -2.28 2.88
N ALA A 468 -7.51 -3.34 3.68
CA ALA A 468 -6.31 -4.03 4.15
C ALA A 468 -6.33 -5.49 3.70
N ILE A 469 -5.28 -5.93 3.01
CA ILE A 469 -5.18 -7.24 2.37
C ILE A 469 -3.85 -7.93 2.73
N ILE A 470 -3.91 -9.25 2.96
CA ILE A 470 -2.74 -10.13 3.00
C ILE A 470 -3.06 -11.38 2.18
N GLU A 471 -2.23 -11.65 1.16
CA GLU A 471 -2.43 -12.75 0.21
C GLU A 471 -1.18 -13.63 0.07
N ALA A 472 -1.36 -14.95 0.13
CA ALA A 472 -0.32 -15.96 -0.09
C ALA A 472 -0.94 -17.34 -0.32
N ASP A 473 -0.13 -18.38 -0.51
CA ASP A 473 -0.62 -19.77 -0.47
C ASP A 473 -0.98 -20.19 0.97
N ASN A 474 -0.13 -19.83 1.94
CA ASN A 474 -0.35 -20.10 3.37
C ASN A 474 -0.26 -18.81 4.19
N LEU A 475 -1.26 -18.57 5.05
CA LEU A 475 -1.32 -17.44 5.96
C LEU A 475 -1.22 -17.91 7.40
N GLU A 476 -0.17 -17.51 8.11
CA GLU A 476 0.05 -17.91 9.50
C GLU A 476 0.37 -16.71 10.40
N LYS A 477 -0.29 -16.60 11.56
CA LYS A 477 0.07 -15.63 12.61
C LYS A 477 0.08 -14.17 12.16
N ASN A 478 -0.62 -13.83 11.09
CA ASN A 478 -0.70 -12.45 10.63
C ASN A 478 -1.61 -11.64 11.54
N THR A 479 -1.32 -10.36 11.69
CA THR A 479 -2.01 -9.49 12.64
C THR A 479 -2.43 -8.16 12.02
N ILE A 480 -3.72 -7.82 12.13
CA ILE A 480 -4.23 -6.50 11.75
C ILE A 480 -4.78 -5.82 13.00
N LYS A 481 -4.29 -4.61 13.30
CA LYS A 481 -4.65 -3.84 14.50
C LYS A 481 -5.11 -2.44 14.13
N TYR A 482 -6.34 -2.10 14.50
CA TYR A 482 -6.87 -0.74 14.39
C TYR A 482 -7.15 -0.18 15.78
N ASN A 483 -6.83 1.09 15.99
CA ASN A 483 -7.19 1.87 17.18
C ASN A 483 -7.62 3.27 16.75
N LEU A 484 -8.86 3.67 17.03
CA LEU A 484 -9.42 4.96 16.63
C LEU A 484 -9.33 5.18 15.12
N VAL A 485 -9.99 4.32 14.34
CA VAL A 485 -9.90 4.33 12.87
C VAL A 485 -11.25 4.64 12.26
N GLN A 486 -11.26 5.45 11.20
CA GLN A 486 -12.48 5.81 10.47
C GLN A 486 -12.30 5.60 8.97
N SER A 487 -13.23 4.87 8.35
CA SER A 487 -13.38 4.80 6.90
C SER A 487 -14.57 5.64 6.48
N LEU A 488 -14.30 6.85 5.99
CA LEU A 488 -15.36 7.70 5.44
C LEU A 488 -15.78 7.20 4.06
N SER A 489 -17.06 7.37 3.76
CA SER A 489 -17.58 7.27 2.39
C SER A 489 -18.63 8.36 2.16
N ASN A 490 -18.99 8.55 0.90
CA ASN A 490 -20.07 9.42 0.44
C ASN A 490 -20.92 8.64 -0.58
N ALA A 491 -22.08 9.20 -0.96
CA ALA A 491 -23.02 8.51 -1.85
C ALA A 491 -22.46 8.23 -3.26
N SER A 492 -21.46 8.99 -3.72
CA SER A 492 -20.84 8.84 -5.04
C SER A 492 -19.86 7.66 -5.16
N ASN A 493 -19.47 7.01 -4.04
CA ASN A 493 -18.47 5.94 -4.00
C ASN A 493 -19.08 4.56 -3.65
N ILE A 494 -20.20 4.20 -4.28
CA ILE A 494 -20.89 2.91 -4.05
C ILE A 494 -20.05 1.67 -4.42
N ASP A 495 -19.02 1.85 -5.26
CA ASP A 495 -18.08 0.80 -5.70
C ASP A 495 -16.92 0.59 -4.71
N LYS A 496 -16.76 1.47 -3.72
CA LYS A 496 -15.67 1.44 -2.75
C LYS A 496 -16.12 0.88 -1.40
N GLY A 497 -15.19 0.24 -0.70
CA GLY A 497 -15.47 -0.56 0.48
C GLY A 497 -14.59 -0.24 1.67
N SER A 498 -15.04 -0.71 2.83
CA SER A 498 -14.18 -0.99 3.96
C SER A 498 -13.95 -2.49 4.05
N LYS A 499 -12.72 -2.92 3.82
CA LYS A 499 -12.40 -4.34 3.67
C LYS A 499 -11.16 -4.71 4.47
N ILE A 500 -11.24 -5.80 5.23
CA ILE A 500 -10.09 -6.51 5.78
C ILE A 500 -10.16 -7.94 5.27
N ILE A 501 -9.23 -8.33 4.40
CA ILE A 501 -9.25 -9.63 3.72
C ILE A 501 -7.89 -10.30 3.86
N LEU A 502 -7.88 -11.44 4.55
CA LEU A 502 -6.77 -12.37 4.52
C LEU A 502 -7.17 -13.51 3.59
N ARG A 503 -6.44 -13.74 2.50
CA ARG A 503 -6.79 -14.75 1.51
C ARG A 503 -5.62 -15.70 1.26
N ALA A 504 -5.85 -16.97 1.54
CA ALA A 504 -4.92 -18.07 1.32
C ALA A 504 -5.38 -18.95 0.14
N ASN A 505 -4.45 -19.35 -0.73
CA ASN A 505 -4.77 -20.36 -1.74
C ASN A 505 -4.85 -21.78 -1.18
N GLU A 506 -4.29 -22.03 0.00
CA GLU A 506 -4.29 -23.34 0.66
C GLU A 506 -4.84 -23.24 2.09
N ASN A 507 -4.10 -22.65 3.04
CA ASN A 507 -4.46 -22.64 4.47
C ASN A 507 -4.31 -21.26 5.13
N ALA A 508 -5.20 -20.92 6.08
CA ALA A 508 -5.13 -19.69 6.87
C ALA A 508 -5.34 -19.95 8.37
N ASN A 509 -4.23 -20.00 9.12
CA ASN A 509 -4.23 -20.44 10.51
C ASN A 509 -3.63 -19.40 11.48
N ASP A 510 -4.13 -19.36 12.72
CA ASP A 510 -3.63 -18.53 13.82
C ASP A 510 -3.59 -17.01 13.53
N ASN A 511 -4.38 -16.50 12.59
CA ASN A 511 -4.39 -15.07 12.26
C ASN A 511 -5.26 -14.28 13.24
N THR A 512 -4.89 -13.02 13.49
CA THR A 512 -5.58 -12.16 14.46
C THR A 512 -5.98 -10.82 13.86
N LEU A 513 -7.26 -10.47 13.99
CA LEU A 513 -7.75 -9.10 13.82
C LEU A 513 -8.13 -8.55 15.21
N ASN A 514 -7.57 -7.39 15.57
CA ASN A 514 -7.90 -6.69 16.81
C ASN A 514 -8.24 -5.23 16.48
N ILE A 515 -9.53 -4.93 16.42
CA ILE A 515 -10.08 -3.71 15.85
C ILE A 515 -10.80 -2.95 16.97
N LYS A 516 -10.24 -1.80 17.34
CA LYS A 516 -10.76 -0.98 18.43
C LYS A 516 -11.19 0.40 17.93
N ASP A 517 -12.35 0.85 18.40
CA ASP A 517 -12.95 2.15 18.11
C ASP A 517 -12.95 2.44 16.61
N TYR A 518 -13.65 1.57 15.87
CA TYR A 518 -13.66 1.57 14.41
C TYR A 518 -15.04 1.91 13.85
N SER A 519 -15.09 2.86 12.92
CA SER A 519 -16.32 3.23 12.21
C SER A 519 -16.15 3.22 10.69
N SER A 520 -17.14 2.69 9.98
CA SER A 520 -17.20 2.70 8.52
C SER A 520 -18.58 3.12 8.02
N ALA A 521 -18.59 3.96 6.99
CA ALA A 521 -19.79 4.31 6.23
C ALA A 521 -19.76 3.79 4.77
N ALA A 522 -18.92 2.81 4.48
CA ALA A 522 -18.77 2.27 3.12
C ALA A 522 -19.97 1.42 2.68
N HIS A 523 -20.17 1.28 1.37
CA HIS A 523 -21.20 0.39 0.81
C HIS A 523 -20.94 -1.07 1.22
N ASP A 524 -19.70 -1.53 1.03
CA ASP A 524 -19.25 -2.85 1.44
C ASP A 524 -18.44 -2.78 2.73
N ASN A 525 -18.81 -3.58 3.73
CA ASN A 525 -18.10 -3.75 4.99
C ASN A 525 -17.74 -5.23 5.17
N VAL A 526 -16.55 -5.64 4.74
CA VAL A 526 -16.18 -7.06 4.65
C VAL A 526 -14.93 -7.35 5.47
N TYR A 527 -15.06 -8.21 6.48
CA TYR A 527 -13.97 -8.61 7.37
C TYR A 527 -13.91 -10.13 7.38
N VAL A 528 -12.97 -10.71 6.62
CA VAL A 528 -12.91 -12.16 6.39
C VAL A 528 -11.49 -12.70 6.33
N ILE A 529 -11.34 -13.94 6.82
CA ILE A 529 -10.19 -14.80 6.51
C ILE A 529 -10.71 -15.93 5.62
N ASN A 530 -10.13 -16.08 4.43
CA ASN A 530 -10.53 -17.07 3.45
C ASN A 530 -9.35 -17.98 3.12
N ALA A 531 -9.61 -19.28 2.98
CA ALA A 531 -8.65 -20.28 2.57
C ALA A 531 -9.33 -21.37 1.76
N LYS A 532 -8.64 -22.01 0.83
CA LYS A 532 -9.22 -23.08 0.01
C LYS A 532 -9.49 -24.35 0.82
N ASN A 533 -8.55 -24.78 1.65
CA ASN A 533 -8.62 -26.07 2.34
C ASN A 533 -8.97 -25.89 3.81
N GLU A 534 -8.17 -25.12 4.56
CA GLU A 534 -8.32 -25.00 6.01
C GLU A 534 -8.24 -23.56 6.50
N SER A 535 -9.15 -23.19 7.40
CA SER A 535 -9.08 -21.94 8.16
C SER A 535 -9.33 -22.23 9.63
N ALA A 536 -8.27 -22.20 10.44
CA ALA A 536 -8.34 -22.64 11.84
C ALA A 536 -7.66 -21.70 12.84
N ASN A 537 -8.12 -21.72 14.10
CA ASN A 537 -7.55 -20.97 15.22
C ASN A 537 -7.47 -19.44 15.00
N ASN A 538 -8.25 -18.90 14.08
CA ASN A 538 -8.23 -17.47 13.80
C ASN A 538 -9.06 -16.71 14.85
N THR A 539 -8.62 -15.49 15.17
CA THR A 539 -9.23 -14.67 16.22
C THR A 539 -9.61 -13.30 15.69
N PHE A 540 -10.89 -12.96 15.75
CA PHE A 540 -11.41 -11.61 15.54
C PHE A 540 -11.85 -11.01 16.86
N ILE A 541 -11.34 -9.83 17.18
CA ILE A 541 -11.77 -9.04 18.33
C ILE A 541 -12.13 -7.66 17.82
N PHE A 542 -13.39 -7.28 17.98
CA PHE A 542 -13.91 -5.95 17.73
C PHE A 542 -14.33 -5.32 19.05
N ASP A 543 -13.83 -4.13 19.37
CA ASP A 543 -14.21 -3.35 20.55
C ASP A 543 -14.62 -1.94 20.12
N GLY A 544 -15.93 -1.69 20.06
CA GLY A 544 -16.47 -0.45 19.51
C GLY A 544 -16.50 -0.45 17.98
N LEU A 545 -17.37 -1.28 17.40
CA LEU A 545 -17.57 -1.38 15.95
C LEU A 545 -18.84 -0.65 15.52
N ALA A 546 -18.71 0.32 14.62
CA ALA A 546 -19.84 1.02 14.00
C ALA A 546 -19.83 0.83 12.48
N LEU A 547 -20.90 0.24 11.94
CA LEU A 547 -21.06 -0.02 10.51
C LEU A 547 -22.30 0.70 9.98
N GLY A 548 -22.15 1.40 8.86
CA GLY A 548 -23.24 1.99 8.10
C GLY A 548 -22.89 2.10 6.62
N THR A 549 -23.80 2.70 5.86
CA THR A 549 -23.63 2.97 4.43
C THR A 549 -24.00 4.42 4.11
N ALA A 550 -23.11 5.11 3.39
CA ALA A 550 -23.33 6.46 2.89
C ALA A 550 -24.13 6.49 1.58
N SER A 551 -24.58 5.34 1.07
CA SER A 551 -25.42 5.24 -0.14
C SER A 551 -26.75 5.97 0.06
N ASP A 552 -27.19 6.76 -0.92
CA ASP A 552 -28.50 7.44 -0.90
C ASP A 552 -29.66 6.43 -0.79
N LYS A 553 -29.49 5.24 -1.37
CA LYS A 553 -30.46 4.14 -1.27
C LYS A 553 -30.35 3.36 0.04
N ARG A 554 -29.28 3.59 0.82
CA ARG A 554 -28.93 2.80 2.01
C ARG A 554 -28.74 1.31 1.74
N GLU A 555 -28.36 0.96 0.51
CA GLU A 555 -27.99 -0.40 0.12
C GLU A 555 -26.53 -0.70 0.56
N GLY A 556 -26.23 -1.96 0.85
CA GLY A 556 -24.88 -2.41 1.16
C GLY A 556 -24.76 -3.84 1.69
N ILE A 557 -23.52 -4.24 1.95
CA ILE A 557 -23.18 -5.57 2.48
C ILE A 557 -22.34 -5.41 3.73
N ALA A 558 -22.63 -6.21 4.76
CA ALA A 558 -21.79 -6.35 5.94
C ALA A 558 -21.52 -7.84 6.22
N ILE A 559 -20.26 -8.27 6.17
CA ILE A 559 -19.86 -9.67 6.40
C ILE A 559 -18.70 -9.71 7.40
N ILE A 560 -18.89 -10.45 8.49
CA ILE A 560 -17.84 -10.76 9.48
C ILE A 560 -17.72 -12.28 9.60
N SER A 561 -16.52 -12.80 9.34
CA SER A 561 -16.20 -14.24 9.53
C SER A 561 -14.71 -14.45 9.79
N ALA A 562 -14.36 -15.12 10.88
CA ALA A 562 -12.97 -15.42 11.23
C ALA A 562 -12.38 -16.58 10.42
N GLY A 563 -13.15 -17.26 9.57
CA GLY A 563 -12.60 -18.28 8.67
C GLY A 563 -13.61 -18.80 7.66
N ILE A 564 -13.23 -18.89 6.38
CA ILE A 564 -14.04 -19.47 5.30
C ILE A 564 -13.19 -20.46 4.51
N ALA A 565 -13.52 -21.74 4.55
CA ALA A 565 -12.78 -22.80 3.86
C ALA A 565 -13.60 -24.10 3.75
N LYS A 566 -13.03 -25.13 3.10
CA LYS A 566 -13.59 -26.51 3.12
C LYS A 566 -13.61 -27.13 4.52
N ASN A 567 -12.65 -26.76 5.36
CA ASN A 567 -12.54 -27.18 6.75
C ASN A 567 -12.30 -25.94 7.63
N THR A 568 -13.30 -25.54 8.43
CA THR A 568 -13.18 -24.40 9.34
C THR A 568 -13.39 -24.81 10.78
N HIS A 569 -12.42 -24.53 11.65
CA HIS A 569 -12.56 -24.92 13.05
C HIS A 569 -11.77 -24.08 14.04
N ASP A 570 -12.22 -24.13 15.29
CA ASP A 570 -11.58 -23.45 16.43
C ASP A 570 -11.40 -21.93 16.23
N ASN A 571 -12.19 -21.32 15.33
CA ASN A 571 -12.16 -19.87 15.11
C ASN A 571 -12.97 -19.15 16.21
N TYR A 572 -12.49 -17.99 16.63
CA TYR A 572 -13.07 -17.19 17.71
C TYR A 572 -13.36 -15.77 17.22
N THR A 573 -14.63 -15.38 17.21
CA THR A 573 -15.06 -14.01 16.92
C THR A 573 -15.68 -13.39 18.17
N HIS A 574 -15.13 -12.27 18.64
CA HIS A 574 -15.68 -11.46 19.72
C HIS A 574 -16.02 -10.07 19.20
N ILE A 575 -17.27 -9.65 19.36
CA ILE A 575 -17.71 -8.28 19.10
C ILE A 575 -18.24 -7.69 20.41
N ASN A 576 -17.49 -6.76 20.97
CA ASN A 576 -17.89 -5.93 22.10
C ASN A 576 -18.32 -4.57 21.57
N ASN A 577 -19.53 -4.13 21.93
CA ASN A 577 -20.12 -2.87 21.46
C ASN A 577 -20.29 -2.83 19.93
N LEU A 578 -21.46 -3.25 19.45
CA LEU A 578 -21.82 -3.27 18.04
C LEU A 578 -22.87 -2.19 17.75
N ASN A 579 -22.60 -1.35 16.75
CA ASN A 579 -23.56 -0.42 16.18
C ASN A 579 -23.71 -0.69 14.68
N ILE A 580 -24.94 -0.95 14.23
CA ILE A 580 -25.29 -1.11 12.82
C ILE A 580 -26.33 -0.05 12.49
N ASP A 581 -25.97 0.88 11.62
CA ASP A 581 -26.84 1.94 11.13
C ASP A 581 -27.85 1.42 10.09
N GLU A 582 -28.60 2.31 9.45
CA GLU A 582 -29.64 1.97 8.47
C GLU A 582 -29.09 1.23 7.24
N TYR A 583 -29.63 0.04 6.98
CA TYR A 583 -29.51 -0.69 5.71
C TYR A 583 -30.91 -1.03 5.15
N LYS A 584 -31.14 -0.75 3.86
CA LYS A 584 -32.40 -0.96 3.11
C LYS A 584 -32.20 -1.88 1.89
N ASP A 585 -33.29 -2.28 1.23
CA ASP A 585 -33.34 -2.86 -0.13
C ASP A 585 -32.26 -3.93 -0.46
N ASP A 586 -32.61 -5.23 -0.36
CA ASP A 586 -31.73 -6.39 -0.64
C ASP A 586 -30.37 -6.44 0.13
N SER A 587 -30.08 -5.47 1.00
CA SER A 587 -28.89 -5.45 1.84
C SER A 587 -28.71 -6.75 2.64
N THR A 588 -27.46 -7.18 2.75
CA THR A 588 -27.12 -8.45 3.39
C THR A 588 -26.13 -8.23 4.52
N ILE A 589 -26.58 -8.50 5.74
CA ILE A 589 -25.77 -8.46 6.96
C ILE A 589 -25.59 -9.88 7.50
N ILE A 590 -24.35 -10.36 7.55
CA ILE A 590 -23.96 -11.69 8.03
C ILE A 590 -22.89 -11.53 9.11
N ILE A 591 -23.17 -12.10 10.28
CA ILE A 591 -22.20 -12.20 11.38
C ILE A 591 -22.04 -13.68 11.71
N ALA A 592 -20.85 -14.21 11.49
CA ALA A 592 -20.57 -15.61 11.76
C ALA A 592 -19.19 -15.83 12.39
N ALA A 593 -19.03 -16.96 13.07
CA ALA A 593 -17.71 -17.40 13.51
C ALA A 593 -16.89 -17.97 12.34
N SER A 594 -17.53 -18.72 11.44
CA SER A 594 -16.92 -19.28 10.24
C SER A 594 -17.85 -19.30 9.01
N GLY A 595 -17.37 -19.80 7.89
CA GLY A 595 -18.13 -20.11 6.67
C GLY A 595 -17.53 -21.28 5.88
N VAL A 596 -18.28 -21.80 4.93
CA VAL A 596 -17.87 -22.92 4.06
C VAL A 596 -18.28 -22.69 2.60
N TYR A 597 -17.66 -23.40 1.65
CA TYR A 597 -17.94 -23.23 0.22
C TYR A 597 -19.01 -24.18 -0.32
N SER A 598 -19.21 -25.32 0.33
CA SER A 598 -20.19 -26.35 -0.01
C SER A 598 -20.97 -26.82 1.22
N GLU A 599 -22.18 -27.32 1.01
CA GLU A 599 -22.96 -27.95 2.09
C GLU A 599 -22.28 -29.21 2.65
N ASN A 600 -21.35 -29.83 1.92
CA ASN A 600 -20.61 -31.02 2.38
C ASN A 600 -19.35 -30.70 3.19
N ASP A 601 -18.94 -29.43 3.19
CA ASP A 601 -17.75 -28.97 3.91
C ASP A 601 -17.98 -29.00 5.43
N LYS A 602 -16.87 -28.95 6.18
CA LYS A 602 -16.83 -29.11 7.64
C LYS A 602 -16.65 -27.76 8.32
N SER A 603 -17.49 -27.51 9.32
CA SER A 603 -17.36 -26.39 10.25
C SER A 603 -17.66 -26.86 11.67
N TYR A 604 -16.70 -26.72 12.60
CA TYR A 604 -16.86 -27.19 13.98
C TYR A 604 -16.00 -26.42 15.00
N ASN A 605 -16.35 -26.48 16.29
CA ASN A 605 -15.66 -25.80 17.41
C ASN A 605 -15.54 -24.27 17.29
N ASN A 606 -16.29 -23.63 16.39
CA ASN A 606 -16.20 -22.18 16.21
C ASN A 606 -17.02 -21.45 17.28
N THR A 607 -16.51 -20.33 17.79
CA THR A 607 -17.18 -19.55 18.84
C THR A 607 -17.49 -18.13 18.35
N LEU A 608 -18.75 -17.71 18.47
CA LEU A 608 -19.18 -16.33 18.31
C LEU A 608 -19.59 -15.75 19.66
N TYR A 609 -18.93 -14.70 20.10
CA TYR A 609 -19.22 -13.99 21.35
C TYR A 609 -19.66 -12.55 21.07
N LEU A 610 -20.88 -12.19 21.47
CA LEU A 610 -21.38 -10.81 21.42
C LEU A 610 -21.56 -10.25 22.83
N SER A 611 -21.00 -9.07 23.10
CA SER A 611 -21.05 -8.42 24.41
C SER A 611 -21.17 -6.90 24.33
N GLY A 612 -21.31 -6.26 25.50
CA GLY A 612 -21.43 -4.81 25.59
C GLY A 612 -22.81 -4.33 25.17
N ASN A 613 -22.86 -3.19 24.48
CA ASN A 613 -24.07 -2.61 23.92
C ASN A 613 -24.27 -3.06 22.46
N THR A 614 -25.49 -3.40 22.08
CA THR A 614 -25.82 -3.75 20.69
C THR A 614 -26.96 -2.90 20.19
N ASN A 615 -26.64 -2.00 19.25
CA ASN A 615 -27.58 -1.06 18.66
C ASN A 615 -27.71 -1.39 17.17
N ILE A 616 -28.92 -1.73 16.74
CA ILE A 616 -29.24 -1.96 15.33
C ILE A 616 -30.35 -0.97 14.98
N PHE A 617 -30.16 -0.22 13.90
CA PHE A 617 -31.13 0.76 13.43
C PHE A 617 -32.51 0.12 13.20
N ASN A 618 -33.58 0.86 13.47
CA ASN A 618 -34.94 0.36 13.31
C ASN A 618 -35.18 -0.13 11.87
N ASN A 619 -35.83 -1.29 11.74
CA ASN A 619 -36.08 -2.00 10.46
C ASN A 619 -34.85 -2.60 9.77
N THR A 620 -33.63 -2.33 10.25
CA THR A 620 -32.43 -3.06 9.80
C THR A 620 -32.40 -4.43 10.50
N ASN A 621 -32.12 -5.50 9.75
CA ASN A 621 -32.07 -6.86 10.29
C ASN A 621 -30.77 -7.55 9.90
N ILE A 622 -30.14 -8.23 10.86
CA ILE A 622 -29.08 -9.20 10.55
C ILE A 622 -29.72 -10.36 9.80
N LYS A 623 -29.30 -10.62 8.56
CA LYS A 623 -29.87 -11.69 7.73
C LYS A 623 -29.50 -13.06 8.29
N VAL A 624 -28.24 -13.24 8.67
CA VAL A 624 -27.73 -14.51 9.22
C VAL A 624 -26.81 -14.23 10.41
N LEU A 625 -27.15 -14.83 11.55
CA LEU A 625 -26.28 -14.98 12.71
C LEU A 625 -25.94 -16.46 12.86
N ALA A 626 -24.69 -16.87 12.68
CA ALA A 626 -24.40 -18.30 12.60
C ALA A 626 -23.05 -18.74 13.14
N GLY A 627 -22.97 -20.01 13.54
CA GLY A 627 -21.67 -20.67 13.76
C GLY A 627 -20.93 -20.81 12.44
N SER A 628 -21.67 -21.13 11.37
CA SER A 628 -21.18 -21.19 9.99
C SER A 628 -22.25 -20.81 8.96
N PHE A 629 -21.82 -20.23 7.84
CA PHE A 629 -22.67 -19.90 6.69
C PHE A 629 -22.12 -20.47 5.39
N LEU A 630 -22.94 -20.51 4.34
CA LEU A 630 -22.52 -20.96 3.02
C LEU A 630 -22.14 -19.75 2.16
N GLN A 631 -20.92 -19.77 1.62
CA GLN A 631 -20.44 -18.80 0.65
C GLN A 631 -20.18 -19.51 -0.69
N THR A 632 -21.02 -19.24 -1.69
CA THR A 632 -20.87 -19.81 -3.04
C THR A 632 -20.29 -18.80 -4.00
N ARG A 633 -19.27 -19.20 -4.76
CA ARG A 633 -18.72 -18.39 -5.85
C ARG A 633 -19.72 -18.34 -7.00
N MET A 634 -20.05 -17.13 -7.44
CA MET A 634 -20.74 -16.81 -8.70
C MET A 634 -19.70 -16.32 -9.72
N GLU A 635 -20.10 -16.10 -10.98
CA GLU A 635 -19.17 -15.76 -12.07
C GLU A 635 -18.19 -14.63 -11.70
N ASN A 636 -18.70 -13.56 -11.08
CA ASN A 636 -17.91 -12.37 -10.73
C ASN A 636 -17.99 -11.97 -9.24
N ASP A 637 -18.69 -12.71 -8.39
CA ASP A 637 -18.92 -12.33 -6.99
C ASP A 637 -19.16 -13.55 -6.07
N PHE A 638 -19.29 -13.34 -4.77
CA PHE A 638 -19.69 -14.36 -3.80
C PHE A 638 -21.11 -14.12 -3.30
N SER A 639 -21.97 -15.13 -3.44
CA SER A 639 -23.26 -15.15 -2.76
C SER A 639 -23.12 -15.81 -1.40
N SER A 640 -23.67 -15.17 -0.37
CA SER A 640 -23.62 -15.68 1.01
C SER A 640 -25.04 -15.92 1.53
N LYS A 641 -25.30 -17.11 2.05
CA LYS A 641 -26.61 -17.49 2.62
C LYS A 641 -26.44 -18.38 3.86
N ALA A 642 -27.54 -18.60 4.57
CA ALA A 642 -27.56 -19.53 5.69
C ALA A 642 -27.20 -20.96 5.21
N LEU A 643 -26.30 -21.62 5.94
CA LEU A 643 -26.00 -23.05 5.76
C LEU A 643 -27.14 -23.87 6.39
N MET A 644 -27.47 -25.05 5.86
CA MET A 644 -28.41 -25.97 6.53
C MET A 644 -27.85 -26.39 7.91
N HIS A 645 -28.72 -26.53 8.92
CA HIS A 645 -28.27 -26.94 10.25
C HIS A 645 -27.64 -28.34 10.21
N LYS A 646 -26.50 -28.51 10.87
CA LYS A 646 -25.87 -29.79 11.14
C LYS A 646 -25.61 -29.87 12.65
N SER A 647 -26.10 -30.91 13.31
CA SER A 647 -25.83 -31.12 14.74
C SER A 647 -24.47 -31.79 14.95
N GLY A 648 -23.87 -31.60 16.13
CA GLY A 648 -22.59 -32.22 16.50
C GLY A 648 -21.36 -31.49 15.94
N THR A 649 -21.52 -30.23 15.54
CA THR A 649 -20.46 -29.31 15.15
C THR A 649 -19.71 -28.72 16.35
N ASN A 650 -20.29 -28.75 17.56
CA ASN A 650 -19.72 -28.08 18.74
C ASN A 650 -19.47 -26.56 18.52
N ASN A 651 -20.21 -25.94 17.59
CA ASN A 651 -20.18 -24.49 17.40
C ASN A 651 -20.95 -23.80 18.53
N HIS A 652 -20.43 -22.69 19.03
CA HIS A 652 -20.85 -22.06 20.29
C HIS A 652 -21.21 -20.59 20.10
N LEU A 653 -22.47 -20.23 20.41
CA LEU A 653 -22.90 -18.85 20.56
C LEU A 653 -22.84 -18.43 22.03
N VAL A 654 -22.13 -17.35 22.33
CA VAL A 654 -22.10 -16.72 23.65
C VAL A 654 -22.66 -15.31 23.56
N LEU A 655 -23.60 -14.97 24.45
CA LEU A 655 -24.26 -13.66 24.48
C LEU A 655 -24.17 -13.03 25.87
N ASN A 656 -23.75 -11.78 25.91
CA ASN A 656 -23.87 -10.88 27.06
C ASN A 656 -24.68 -9.61 26.73
N THR A 657 -25.36 -9.65 25.59
CA THR A 657 -26.14 -8.55 24.99
C THR A 657 -27.35 -9.14 24.29
N ASN A 658 -28.33 -8.30 23.97
CA ASN A 658 -29.46 -8.66 23.11
C ASN A 658 -29.05 -8.61 21.62
N ILE A 659 -29.52 -9.58 20.84
CA ILE A 659 -29.33 -9.61 19.39
C ILE A 659 -30.57 -10.14 18.68
N LYS A 660 -30.91 -9.52 17.54
CA LYS A 660 -32.01 -9.94 16.67
C LYS A 660 -31.46 -10.24 15.27
N ALA A 661 -31.84 -11.39 14.71
CA ALA A 661 -31.53 -11.78 13.34
C ALA A 661 -32.76 -12.38 12.65
N ASN A 662 -32.74 -12.49 11.32
CA ASN A 662 -33.76 -13.25 10.60
C ASN A 662 -33.54 -14.75 10.85
N THR A 663 -32.34 -15.24 10.55
CA THR A 663 -31.97 -16.65 10.72
C THR A 663 -30.84 -16.79 11.74
N ILE A 664 -31.02 -17.72 12.68
CA ILE A 664 -29.97 -18.19 13.59
C ILE A 664 -29.67 -19.64 13.25
N ASN A 665 -28.41 -19.98 12.95
CA ASN A 665 -28.12 -21.35 12.56
C ASN A 665 -26.71 -21.85 12.92
N ASN A 666 -26.54 -23.18 12.82
CA ASN A 666 -25.27 -23.90 12.93
C ASN A 666 -24.55 -23.68 14.27
N PHE A 667 -25.32 -23.62 15.36
CA PHE A 667 -24.83 -23.64 16.74
C PHE A 667 -25.40 -24.86 17.47
N ASP A 668 -24.54 -25.58 18.20
CA ASP A 668 -24.97 -26.63 19.14
C ASP A 668 -25.01 -26.09 20.58
N HIS A 669 -24.12 -25.15 20.90
CA HIS A 669 -23.99 -24.64 22.26
C HIS A 669 -24.40 -23.18 22.32
N TYR A 670 -25.19 -22.85 23.34
CA TYR A 670 -25.64 -21.50 23.65
C TYR A 670 -25.23 -21.16 25.08
N SER A 671 -24.65 -19.99 25.28
CA SER A 671 -24.31 -19.50 26.62
C SER A 671 -24.72 -18.06 26.81
N PHE A 672 -25.40 -17.80 27.93
CA PHE A 672 -25.95 -16.50 28.25
C PHE A 672 -25.31 -15.98 29.52
N ILE A 673 -24.67 -14.81 29.42
CA ILE A 673 -24.11 -14.09 30.56
C ILE A 673 -25.10 -12.99 30.92
N LEU A 674 -25.87 -13.21 31.98
CA LEU A 674 -27.04 -12.39 32.31
C LEU A 674 -26.68 -11.01 32.88
N LYS A 675 -27.53 -10.03 32.56
CA LYS A 675 -27.53 -8.63 33.02
C LYS A 675 -28.97 -8.27 33.40
N ASP A 676 -29.12 -7.40 34.39
CA ASP A 676 -30.43 -7.05 34.95
C ASP A 676 -31.35 -6.27 33.99
N ASP A 677 -30.77 -5.59 33.00
CA ASP A 677 -31.45 -4.68 32.07
C ASP A 677 -31.88 -5.33 30.75
N THR A 678 -31.42 -6.55 30.46
CA THR A 678 -31.72 -7.25 29.22
C THR A 678 -32.91 -8.19 29.42
N LYS A 679 -34.01 -7.94 28.70
CA LYS A 679 -35.23 -8.77 28.79
C LYS A 679 -35.18 -10.04 27.92
N THR A 680 -34.70 -9.87 26.69
CA THR A 680 -34.59 -10.94 25.68
C THR A 680 -33.18 -10.93 25.10
N TYR A 681 -32.49 -12.07 25.16
CA TYR A 681 -31.11 -12.17 24.67
C TYR A 681 -31.01 -12.47 23.18
N LEU A 682 -31.79 -13.43 22.70
CA LEU A 682 -31.70 -13.91 21.32
C LEU A 682 -33.09 -13.90 20.68
N SER A 683 -33.22 -13.22 19.55
CA SER A 683 -34.47 -13.16 18.78
C SER A 683 -34.26 -13.54 17.31
N ALA A 684 -35.12 -14.43 16.79
CA ALA A 684 -35.16 -14.80 15.38
C ALA A 684 -36.54 -14.61 14.73
N LYS A 685 -36.55 -14.34 13.43
CA LYS A 685 -37.78 -14.42 12.61
C LYS A 685 -38.05 -15.86 12.16
N GLU A 686 -37.00 -16.60 11.83
CA GLU A 686 -37.07 -17.99 11.41
C GLU A 686 -36.95 -18.95 12.60
N ALA A 687 -37.32 -20.21 12.39
CA ALA A 687 -37.25 -21.22 13.43
C ALA A 687 -35.79 -21.48 13.85
N ILE A 688 -35.56 -21.73 15.15
CA ILE A 688 -34.23 -22.06 15.69
C ILE A 688 -34.12 -23.57 15.84
N ASN A 689 -33.04 -24.16 15.33
CA ASN A 689 -32.77 -25.59 15.47
C ASN A 689 -32.14 -25.90 16.84
N LEU A 690 -32.68 -26.92 17.51
CA LEU A 690 -32.14 -27.47 18.76
C LEU A 690 -32.07 -29.00 18.65
N SER A 691 -30.93 -29.57 19.07
CA SER A 691 -30.71 -31.01 19.10
C SER A 691 -30.58 -31.51 20.53
N LYS A 692 -30.68 -32.84 20.73
CA LYS A 692 -30.42 -33.47 22.03
C LYS A 692 -28.99 -33.27 22.53
N ASP A 693 -28.06 -32.98 21.62
CA ASP A 693 -26.64 -32.76 21.90
C ASP A 693 -26.35 -31.28 22.19
N SER A 694 -27.36 -30.41 22.02
CA SER A 694 -27.23 -28.98 22.30
C SER A 694 -27.10 -28.70 23.79
N SER A 695 -26.51 -27.56 24.16
CA SER A 695 -26.47 -27.11 25.56
C SER A 695 -26.90 -25.66 25.70
N ILE A 696 -27.68 -25.35 26.74
CA ILE A 696 -28.01 -23.98 27.14
C ILE A 696 -27.39 -23.75 28.50
N ASN A 697 -26.35 -22.92 28.57
CA ASN A 697 -25.62 -22.60 29.81
C ASN A 697 -25.88 -21.15 30.23
N VAL A 698 -26.09 -20.91 31.52
CA VAL A 698 -26.41 -19.59 32.06
C VAL A 698 -25.36 -19.20 33.09
N TYR A 699 -24.83 -17.99 32.94
CA TYR A 699 -23.79 -17.41 33.79
C TYR A 699 -24.26 -16.07 34.35
N THR A 700 -23.86 -15.76 35.58
CA THR A 700 -24.21 -14.52 36.30
C THR A 700 -23.00 -14.01 37.09
N ASN A 701 -23.01 -12.72 37.45
CA ASN A 701 -22.00 -12.07 38.28
C ASN A 701 -22.44 -11.95 39.77
N ASN A 702 -23.29 -12.86 40.25
CA ASN A 702 -23.87 -12.94 41.61
C ASN A 702 -24.95 -11.89 41.97
N ASN A 703 -25.14 -10.85 41.16
CA ASN A 703 -26.12 -9.79 41.45
C ASN A 703 -27.54 -10.14 40.96
N VAL A 704 -27.66 -11.07 40.01
CA VAL A 704 -28.94 -11.48 39.43
C VAL A 704 -29.41 -12.79 40.09
N LYS A 705 -30.47 -12.72 40.91
CA LYS A 705 -31.11 -13.86 41.59
C LYS A 705 -32.64 -13.73 41.55
N ASN A 706 -33.36 -14.85 41.61
CA ASN A 706 -34.83 -14.89 41.68
C ASN A 706 -35.54 -14.08 40.58
N LYS A 707 -34.99 -14.11 39.37
CA LYS A 707 -35.53 -13.40 38.19
C LYS A 707 -35.67 -14.36 37.02
N SER A 708 -36.59 -14.03 36.13
CA SER A 708 -36.81 -14.77 34.89
C SER A 708 -36.42 -13.92 33.68
N PHE A 709 -35.80 -14.55 32.68
CA PHE A 709 -35.33 -13.90 31.46
C PHE A 709 -35.75 -14.71 30.23
N ILE A 710 -36.03 -14.04 29.12
CA ILE A 710 -36.22 -14.73 27.84
C ILE A 710 -34.83 -14.94 27.25
N LEU A 711 -34.35 -16.19 27.21
CA LEU A 711 -33.07 -16.50 26.61
C LEU A 711 -33.17 -16.48 25.08
N MET A 712 -34.20 -17.11 24.55
CA MET A 712 -34.42 -17.25 23.11
C MET A 712 -35.89 -17.01 22.77
N GLN A 713 -36.13 -16.31 21.67
CA GLN A 713 -37.45 -16.06 21.11
C GLN A 713 -37.40 -16.24 19.58
N SER A 714 -38.39 -16.92 19.02
CA SER A 714 -38.50 -17.16 17.58
C SER A 714 -39.93 -16.96 17.09
N GLU A 715 -40.12 -16.16 16.04
CA GLU A 715 -41.46 -15.91 15.46
C GLU A 715 -42.10 -17.20 14.89
N LYS A 716 -41.27 -18.14 14.41
CA LYS A 716 -41.69 -19.46 13.89
C LYS A 716 -41.45 -20.63 14.86
N GLY A 717 -41.05 -20.35 16.10
CA GLY A 717 -40.78 -21.37 17.12
C GLY A 717 -39.46 -22.13 16.92
N PHE A 718 -39.43 -23.40 17.35
CA PHE A 718 -38.22 -24.23 17.36
C PHE A 718 -38.41 -25.51 16.55
N VAL A 719 -37.32 -26.03 15.99
CA VAL A 719 -37.29 -27.29 15.24
C VAL A 719 -36.21 -28.23 15.78
N ASP A 720 -36.39 -29.53 15.61
CA ASP A 720 -35.37 -30.53 15.96
C ASP A 720 -34.30 -30.71 14.86
N ALA A 721 -33.35 -31.62 15.10
CA ALA A 721 -32.29 -31.97 14.16
C ALA A 721 -32.79 -32.48 12.78
N ASN A 722 -34.05 -32.93 12.69
CA ASN A 722 -34.70 -33.37 11.46
C ASN A 722 -35.62 -32.29 10.85
N ASN A 723 -35.50 -31.03 11.31
CA ASN A 723 -36.35 -29.90 10.94
C ASN A 723 -37.84 -30.07 11.28
N LYS A 724 -38.20 -30.96 12.23
CA LYS A 724 -39.57 -31.09 12.70
C LYS A 724 -39.88 -29.98 13.70
N HIS A 725 -41.00 -29.27 13.51
CA HIS A 725 -41.48 -28.28 14.47
C HIS A 725 -41.83 -28.91 15.83
N LEU A 726 -41.35 -28.25 16.90
CA LEU A 726 -41.57 -28.67 18.27
C LEU A 726 -42.75 -27.90 18.88
N ASN A 727 -43.75 -28.64 19.36
CA ASN A 727 -44.81 -28.05 20.18
C ASN A 727 -44.31 -27.81 21.63
N GLN A 728 -45.13 -27.20 22.48
CA GLN A 728 -44.75 -26.87 23.85
C GLN A 728 -44.25 -28.08 24.66
N LYS A 729 -44.92 -29.22 24.54
CA LYS A 729 -44.59 -30.45 25.29
C LYS A 729 -43.28 -31.06 24.79
N ASP A 730 -43.12 -31.15 23.47
CA ASP A 730 -41.93 -31.72 22.83
C ASP A 730 -40.70 -30.85 23.13
N LEU A 731 -40.84 -29.52 23.05
CA LEU A 731 -39.77 -28.59 23.39
C LEU A 731 -39.40 -28.65 24.87
N GLN A 732 -40.38 -28.70 25.79
CA GLN A 732 -40.11 -28.80 27.22
C GLN A 732 -39.33 -30.08 27.56
N SER A 733 -39.71 -31.22 26.96
CA SER A 733 -39.00 -32.50 27.11
C SER A 733 -37.56 -32.42 26.59
N LEU A 734 -37.35 -31.77 25.44
CA LEU A 734 -36.00 -31.55 24.91
C LEU A 734 -35.14 -30.69 25.85
N LEU A 735 -35.72 -29.65 26.46
CA LEU A 735 -34.99 -28.78 27.40
C LEU A 735 -34.54 -29.52 28.67
N GLU A 736 -35.28 -30.52 29.16
CA GLU A 736 -34.87 -31.37 30.28
C GLU A 736 -33.63 -32.22 29.95
N THR A 737 -33.38 -32.48 28.66
CA THR A 737 -32.16 -33.12 28.18
C THR A 737 -31.03 -32.08 28.00
N ILE A 738 -31.32 -30.99 27.30
CA ILE A 738 -30.35 -29.91 26.99
C ILE A 738 -29.76 -29.27 28.25
N THR A 739 -30.55 -29.14 29.33
CA THR A 739 -30.09 -28.56 30.61
C THR A 739 -29.06 -29.41 31.34
N LYS A 740 -28.98 -30.72 31.04
CA LYS A 740 -27.97 -31.63 31.61
C LYS A 740 -26.65 -31.54 30.85
N ASN A 741 -26.71 -31.14 29.57
CA ASN A 741 -25.52 -30.92 28.76
C ASN A 741 -24.79 -29.67 29.25
N ASN A 742 -23.46 -29.74 29.33
CA ASN A 742 -22.63 -28.65 29.83
C ASN A 742 -21.55 -28.29 28.83
N GLN A 743 -21.43 -26.99 28.54
CA GLN A 743 -20.36 -26.44 27.73
C GLN A 743 -19.71 -25.28 28.48
N SER A 744 -18.41 -25.37 28.71
CA SER A 744 -17.64 -24.29 29.32
C SER A 744 -17.52 -23.10 28.36
N LEU A 745 -17.41 -21.89 28.92
CA LEU A 745 -17.06 -20.72 28.10
C LEU A 745 -15.69 -20.93 27.43
N HIS A 746 -15.56 -20.40 26.21
CA HIS A 746 -14.30 -20.40 25.49
C HIS A 746 -13.18 -19.72 26.31
N LYS A 747 -11.96 -20.26 26.27
CA LYS A 747 -10.79 -19.81 27.07
C LYS A 747 -10.44 -18.31 26.91
N ASN A 748 -10.82 -17.70 25.79
CA ASN A 748 -10.58 -16.28 25.51
C ASN A 748 -11.61 -15.35 26.17
N ILE A 749 -12.73 -15.87 26.67
CA ILE A 749 -13.74 -15.07 27.39
C ILE A 749 -13.24 -14.83 28.81
N LYS A 750 -12.85 -13.59 29.12
CA LYS A 750 -12.29 -13.19 30.44
C LYS A 750 -13.33 -12.59 31.40
N ALA A 751 -14.63 -12.77 31.13
CA ALA A 751 -15.69 -12.27 31.99
C ALA A 751 -15.63 -12.93 33.39
N LYS A 752 -15.68 -12.11 34.45
CA LYS A 752 -15.72 -12.59 35.84
C LYS A 752 -17.13 -13.05 36.21
N VAL A 753 -17.48 -14.29 35.86
CA VAL A 753 -18.84 -14.83 36.01
C VAL A 753 -18.82 -16.26 36.53
N GLN A 754 -19.94 -16.71 37.12
CA GLN A 754 -20.14 -18.07 37.62
C GLN A 754 -21.37 -18.69 36.97
N LYS A 755 -21.36 -20.03 36.80
CA LYS A 755 -22.53 -20.76 36.27
C LYS A 755 -23.68 -20.65 37.27
N ALA A 756 -24.84 -20.20 36.81
CA ALA A 756 -26.02 -20.02 37.63
C ALA A 756 -26.71 -21.36 37.92
N LYS A 757 -27.50 -21.41 39.00
CA LYS A 757 -28.52 -22.46 39.20
C LYS A 757 -29.83 -21.97 38.57
N TYR A 758 -30.39 -22.75 37.66
CA TYR A 758 -31.58 -22.34 36.91
C TYR A 758 -32.43 -23.52 36.46
N THR A 759 -33.67 -23.20 36.09
CA THR A 759 -34.57 -24.08 35.33
C THR A 759 -34.96 -23.41 34.02
N LEU A 760 -35.32 -24.21 33.01
CA LEU A 760 -35.84 -23.71 31.73
C LEU A 760 -37.32 -24.08 31.57
N SER A 761 -38.10 -23.13 31.06
CA SER A 761 -39.52 -23.30 30.77
C SER A 761 -39.89 -22.75 29.39
N VAL A 762 -40.86 -23.38 28.74
CA VAL A 762 -41.37 -22.98 27.41
C VAL A 762 -42.63 -22.12 27.54
N SER A 763 -42.74 -21.04 26.75
CA SER A 763 -43.96 -20.23 26.66
C SER A 763 -45.15 -21.03 26.11
N LYS A 764 -46.39 -20.58 26.39
CA LYS A 764 -47.63 -21.26 25.96
C LYS A 764 -47.74 -21.42 24.43
N ASP A 765 -47.19 -20.48 23.67
CA ASP A 765 -47.17 -20.50 22.21
C ASP A 765 -45.98 -21.27 21.62
N ALA A 766 -45.12 -21.86 22.46
CA ALA A 766 -43.87 -22.54 22.09
C ALA A 766 -42.88 -21.66 21.30
N LYS A 767 -42.97 -20.33 21.43
CA LYS A 767 -42.10 -19.38 20.71
C LYS A 767 -40.97 -18.81 21.55
N SER A 768 -40.95 -19.06 22.86
CA SER A 768 -39.92 -18.53 23.78
C SER A 768 -39.40 -19.58 24.75
N ILE A 769 -38.10 -19.55 25.00
CA ILE A 769 -37.42 -20.29 26.07
C ILE A 769 -37.07 -19.29 27.18
N VAL A 770 -37.63 -19.52 28.36
CA VAL A 770 -37.47 -18.68 29.55
C VAL A 770 -36.58 -19.40 30.55
N VAL A 771 -35.60 -18.69 31.09
CA VAL A 771 -34.83 -19.15 32.25
C VAL A 771 -35.44 -18.60 33.53
N ASN A 772 -35.53 -19.42 34.57
CA ASN A 772 -35.88 -19.02 35.92
C ASN A 772 -34.67 -19.26 36.83
N LEU A 773 -34.12 -18.20 37.41
CA LEU A 773 -33.00 -18.29 38.35
C LEU A 773 -33.52 -18.65 39.74
N ASN A 774 -32.85 -19.61 40.39
CA ASN A 774 -33.18 -20.10 41.73
C ASN A 774 -32.37 -19.42 42.84
#